data_AF-A0A258J1K3-F1
#
_entry.id   AF-A0A258J1K3-F1
#
_cell.length_a   1.000
_cell.length_b   1.000
_cell.length_c   1.000
_cell.angle_alpha   90.00
_cell.angle_beta   90.00
_cell.angle_gamma   90.00
#
_symmetry.space_group_name_H-M   'P 1'
#
loop_
_entity.id
_entity.type
_entity.pdbx_description
1 polymer ?
#
loop_
_entity_poly.entity_id
_entity_poly.type
_entity_poly.pdbx_seq_one_letter_code
_entity_poly.pdbx_strand_id
1 'polypeptide(L)'
;MVARTAPSGGRAKGGEIRVSGGKVAVSSKLDATGQGDTGGTIVVTAREIELAAGADLDVSGSVGGLVLVGGDYQGGKDAATKYLSEVVANAETVTVAPGVGIRADGTQGAGGKVVVWSDAHTSFQGSISATAAGMAAGGDAEVSGKAMLDYRGMTDLRSEGGSFGTLLLDPYDLTISAGTSSGMSGFDASANDSILNVTTLTAALAGANVVVTTGSSGSQAGNITVATPMTWSANSVLTLTAAGSILINADISATGATAGLALNFGGNYSLDNGARVTLSGASASFATNGAAYTLIHDATGLQAMGNSGLYALGNDIDASATAGWNDDAGFAPIGTFTGTFTGLNHVVDGLAINRPTTDSVGLFGSTSGATISNIGLTNSRVTGRFRVGGLIGQQTGGSVRASFSDGIIVGSQDNVGGLVGIVFGGGSVTDSYTLGSVSGGSRTGGLIGLLNGSISAVSVSGTHSQASVAGISQVGGLVGYTLGGDFSVSVSNSYSVGSVTGDSNVGGLIGDARGSISNVYSTGRVSGSSSVGGLLGNGVASISGAYWDVDSSGTSNAVGAGTSTGITAIYSSSAGPNAFAQATYAGFDFTNTWYMIEGSTRPFLRSEYSTTITNAHQLQLMSMNLGASYTLGANIDLSVLQQPAQMWSSAGFSPVGSMATPFTGSLDGAGHTLANLYINLPSADYTGLFGARGNATIANIGLLGGSVVGRRQVGSIAGYAGNSSILQVYSSTSTSGYSFIGGILGEGWIGSIVNSYVASSVSALGAAGGVIGYTDATTLSSVYASGYVSGGVGGGLIGVFGYSPTLVNAYWDSETTGRSTNVGGGVTLPGGTALTTAQLQGALPAGFDPTVWGTGPGLYPYLKAFYGASEVPVAISGTAYTDSGTTASKGAGVTVMAGGNQVGSATSGANGYYYALSAPGFTDPGTGFLAYTSSSASYGSASSGLNLWGGTLRVATDATTNSAMQTALAGAYGSNTAVGTLLSGLANLDVSASGAFTVDTAVTRTGTVGIAAGGDLGVATTGTILGGSNVTLSGSHLVNLRGADAVASTGGRWLVYLPGSTGNTYGNLDSANYAVWNWTLADGAVAQSGNRYVFAVQPTVTITADAVTKTYGDAVTPTAYTMSGETAGAAGAY
;
A
#
# COMPACT_ATOMS: atom_id res chain seq x y z
N MET A 1 51.72 36.11 1.56
CA MET A 1 51.86 37.53 1.16
C MET A 1 50.81 38.36 1.90
N VAL A 2 51.11 39.60 2.28
CA VAL A 2 50.15 40.51 2.92
C VAL A 2 50.11 41.83 2.14
N ALA A 3 48.94 42.27 1.68
CA ALA A 3 48.77 43.51 0.92
C ALA A 3 47.65 44.36 1.55
N ARG A 4 47.98 45.56 2.05
CA ARG A 4 47.04 46.52 2.65
C ARG A 4 47.44 47.95 2.30
N THR A 5 46.47 48.85 2.16
CA THR A 5 46.73 50.30 1.95
C THR A 5 46.14 51.10 3.12
N ALA A 6 46.92 52.02 3.70
CA ALA A 6 46.50 52.82 4.85
C ALA A 6 46.62 54.32 4.56
N PRO A 7 45.55 55.12 4.77
CA PRO A 7 45.69 56.52 5.16
C PRO A 7 45.81 56.62 6.69
N SER A 8 46.49 57.65 7.16
CA SER A 8 46.66 57.99 8.59
C SER A 8 45.30 58.25 9.26
N GLY A 9 44.66 57.22 9.83
CA GLY A 9 43.34 57.38 10.47
C GLY A 9 42.55 56.09 10.75
N GLY A 10 43.20 55.01 11.18
CA GLY A 10 42.54 53.89 11.89
C GLY A 10 41.74 52.86 11.08
N ARG A 11 41.58 53.00 9.76
CA ARG A 11 40.99 51.97 8.86
C ARG A 11 41.93 51.67 7.71
N ALA A 12 42.08 50.39 7.34
CA ALA A 12 42.96 49.95 6.24
C ALA A 12 42.14 49.21 5.18
N LYS A 13 42.23 49.64 3.91
CA LYS A 13 41.57 48.98 2.78
C LYS A 13 42.38 47.75 2.35
N GLY A 14 41.68 46.68 2.01
CA GLY A 14 42.32 45.48 1.46
C GLY A 14 43.10 45.79 0.18
N GLY A 15 44.29 45.19 0.05
CA GLY A 15 45.16 45.37 -1.11
C GLY A 15 44.84 44.38 -2.25
N GLU A 16 45.68 44.38 -3.28
CA GLU A 16 45.58 43.45 -4.41
C GLU A 16 46.78 42.51 -4.43
N ILE A 17 46.52 41.20 -4.57
CA ILE A 17 47.54 40.16 -4.71
C ILE A 17 47.25 39.40 -6.01
N ARG A 18 48.18 39.45 -6.98
CA ARG A 18 48.13 38.62 -8.20
C ARG A 18 49.28 37.62 -8.19
N VAL A 19 48.97 36.34 -8.34
CA VAL A 19 49.94 35.25 -8.48
C VAL A 19 49.71 34.60 -9.84
N SER A 20 50.73 34.61 -10.72
CA SER A 20 50.62 34.01 -12.04
C SER A 20 51.86 33.23 -12.50
N GLY A 21 51.67 32.24 -13.36
CA GLY A 21 52.76 31.42 -13.91
C GLY A 21 52.28 30.27 -14.81
N GLY A 22 53.19 29.40 -15.28
CA GLY A 22 52.82 28.20 -16.03
C GLY A 22 52.14 27.13 -15.16
N LYS A 23 52.65 26.96 -13.93
CA LYS A 23 52.08 26.16 -12.85
C LYS A 23 52.23 26.94 -11.55
N VAL A 24 51.18 27.02 -10.74
CA VAL A 24 51.18 27.74 -9.46
C VAL A 24 50.78 26.81 -8.34
N ALA A 25 51.58 26.76 -7.28
CA ALA A 25 51.26 26.07 -6.03
C ALA A 25 51.27 27.08 -4.88
N VAL A 26 50.14 27.27 -4.20
CA VAL A 26 50.00 28.09 -3.00
C VAL A 26 49.90 27.16 -1.81
N SER A 27 50.80 27.29 -0.84
CA SER A 27 50.86 26.43 0.36
C SER A 27 50.84 27.23 1.67
N SER A 28 50.60 28.55 1.59
CA SER A 28 50.63 29.46 2.74
C SER A 28 49.65 30.63 2.56
N LYS A 29 49.56 31.50 3.57
CA LYS A 29 48.57 32.58 3.63
C LYS A 29 48.77 33.66 2.55
N LEU A 30 47.69 34.02 1.86
CA LEU A 30 47.53 35.24 1.06
C LEU A 30 46.49 36.13 1.75
N ASP A 31 46.91 37.27 2.32
CA ASP A 31 46.07 38.14 3.15
C ASP A 31 45.93 39.52 2.50
N ALA A 32 44.72 39.80 2.00
CA ALA A 32 44.29 41.08 1.49
C ALA A 32 43.06 41.60 2.25
N THR A 33 43.00 41.32 3.56
CA THR A 33 41.88 41.74 4.42
C THR A 33 41.80 43.26 4.60
N GLY A 34 40.57 43.78 4.63
CA GLY A 34 40.25 45.15 5.02
C GLY A 34 39.95 45.24 6.52
N GLN A 35 40.61 46.15 7.25
CA GLN A 35 40.34 46.39 8.67
C GLN A 35 39.45 47.61 8.85
N GLY A 36 38.15 47.37 9.05
CA GLY A 36 37.13 48.43 9.17
C GLY A 36 36.72 49.06 7.83
N ASP A 37 37.14 48.48 6.70
CA ASP A 37 36.90 48.91 5.33
C ASP A 37 36.75 47.68 4.40
N THR A 38 36.44 47.87 3.12
CA THR A 38 36.20 46.78 2.15
C THR A 38 37.41 45.86 2.01
N GLY A 39 37.11 44.56 1.84
CA GLY A 39 38.08 43.53 1.50
C GLY A 39 38.80 43.79 0.17
N GLY A 40 39.97 43.18 0.01
CA GLY A 40 40.82 43.34 -1.18
C GLY A 40 40.51 42.34 -2.29
N THR A 41 41.48 42.16 -3.21
CA THR A 41 41.37 41.21 -4.33
C THR A 41 42.55 40.25 -4.34
N ILE A 42 42.29 38.95 -4.47
CA ILE A 42 43.30 37.92 -4.73
C ILE A 42 42.98 37.25 -6.07
N VAL A 43 43.94 37.24 -6.99
CA VAL A 43 43.83 36.54 -8.29
C VAL A 43 44.98 35.54 -8.41
N VAL A 44 44.67 34.27 -8.61
CA VAL A 44 45.64 33.18 -8.84
C VAL A 44 45.38 32.59 -10.23
N THR A 45 46.31 32.75 -11.18
CA THR A 45 46.15 32.26 -12.57
C THR A 45 47.35 31.45 -13.05
N ALA A 46 47.11 30.25 -13.56
CA ALA A 46 48.12 29.42 -14.21
C ALA A 46 47.42 28.36 -15.05
N ARG A 47 48.16 27.62 -15.89
CA ARG A 47 47.58 26.44 -16.57
C ARG A 47 47.20 25.36 -15.54
N GLU A 48 48.05 25.15 -14.54
CA GLU A 48 47.81 24.21 -13.44
C GLU A 48 47.92 24.95 -12.10
N ILE A 49 46.89 24.88 -11.25
CA ILE A 49 46.86 25.50 -9.93
C ILE A 49 46.66 24.44 -8.84
N GLU A 50 47.48 24.49 -7.80
CA GLU A 50 47.31 23.72 -6.56
C GLU A 50 47.25 24.68 -5.36
N LEU A 51 46.13 24.68 -4.63
CA LEU A 51 46.07 25.20 -3.27
C LEU A 51 46.31 24.02 -2.33
N ALA A 52 47.56 23.89 -1.86
CA ALA A 52 47.99 22.79 -1.02
C ALA A 52 47.56 22.99 0.44
N ALA A 53 47.61 21.91 1.23
CA ALA A 53 47.31 21.97 2.67
C ALA A 53 48.17 23.06 3.35
N GLY A 54 47.50 24.01 4.03
CA GLY A 54 48.12 25.20 4.63
C GLY A 54 47.91 26.51 3.85
N ALA A 55 47.38 26.46 2.63
CA ALA A 55 46.93 27.66 1.94
C ALA A 55 45.72 28.29 2.66
N ASP A 56 45.74 29.61 2.79
CA ASP A 56 44.66 30.39 3.39
C ASP A 56 44.55 31.74 2.65
N LEU A 57 43.51 31.91 1.84
CA LEU A 57 43.27 33.09 1.03
C LEU A 57 42.21 33.93 1.74
N ASP A 58 42.56 35.13 2.19
CA ASP A 58 41.65 35.96 3.00
C ASP A 58 41.53 37.38 2.45
N VAL A 59 40.34 37.69 1.96
CA VAL A 59 39.92 39.01 1.46
C VAL A 59 38.75 39.58 2.27
N SER A 60 38.58 39.14 3.52
CA SER A 60 37.48 39.61 4.38
C SER A 60 37.59 41.11 4.70
N GLY A 61 36.46 41.79 4.95
CA GLY A 61 36.41 43.23 5.21
C GLY A 61 35.08 43.70 5.84
N SER A 62 34.82 45.02 5.90
CA SER A 62 33.51 45.55 6.31
C SER A 62 32.40 45.08 5.37
N VAL A 63 32.72 45.06 4.08
CA VAL A 63 32.08 44.28 3.01
C VAL A 63 33.18 43.37 2.46
N GLY A 64 32.86 42.11 2.16
CA GLY A 64 33.85 41.14 1.69
C GLY A 64 34.53 41.54 0.37
N GLY A 65 35.70 40.96 0.10
CA GLY A 65 36.50 41.20 -1.11
C GLY A 65 36.26 40.17 -2.22
N LEU A 66 37.21 40.07 -3.17
CA LEU A 66 37.14 39.18 -4.33
C LEU A 66 38.30 38.17 -4.35
N VAL A 67 38.00 36.87 -4.48
CA VAL A 67 38.99 35.84 -4.78
C VAL A 67 38.67 35.18 -6.12
N LEU A 68 39.65 35.13 -7.02
CA LEU A 68 39.59 34.42 -8.30
C LEU A 68 40.74 33.42 -8.37
N VAL A 69 40.43 32.12 -8.43
CA VAL A 69 41.41 31.03 -8.57
C VAL A 69 41.12 30.30 -9.86
N GLY A 70 42.01 30.42 -10.84
CA GLY A 70 41.93 29.71 -12.11
C GLY A 70 40.93 30.26 -13.12
N GLY A 71 40.27 31.38 -12.86
CA GLY A 71 39.39 32.04 -13.83
C GLY A 71 38.53 33.13 -13.18
N ASP A 72 37.82 33.89 -14.02
CA ASP A 72 36.75 34.79 -13.57
C ASP A 72 35.40 34.05 -13.53
N TYR A 73 34.33 34.71 -13.09
CA TYR A 73 32.98 34.16 -13.04
C TYR A 73 32.59 33.51 -14.38
N GLN A 74 32.17 32.24 -14.33
CA GLN A 74 31.90 31.38 -15.48
C GLN A 74 33.02 31.37 -16.54
N GLY A 75 34.27 31.39 -16.08
CA GLY A 75 35.46 31.44 -16.93
C GLY A 75 35.62 32.76 -17.71
N GLY A 76 34.95 33.84 -17.27
CA GLY A 76 34.98 35.15 -17.92
C GLY A 76 34.32 35.18 -19.31
N LYS A 77 33.47 34.19 -19.63
CA LYS A 77 32.88 34.02 -20.96
C LYS A 77 31.98 35.19 -21.38
N ASP A 78 31.30 35.79 -20.42
CA ASP A 78 30.37 36.90 -20.64
C ASP A 78 30.92 38.17 -20.00
N ALA A 79 31.17 39.18 -20.85
CA ALA A 79 31.71 40.46 -20.43
C ALA A 79 30.76 41.25 -19.53
N ALA A 80 29.46 40.92 -19.51
CA ALA A 80 28.46 41.59 -18.67
C ALA A 80 28.42 41.06 -17.22
N THR A 81 28.90 39.83 -16.99
CA THR A 81 28.74 39.12 -15.71
C THR A 81 30.06 38.78 -15.01
N LYS A 82 31.20 38.85 -15.70
CA LYS A 82 32.52 38.71 -15.08
C LYS A 82 32.81 39.79 -14.03
N TYR A 83 33.65 39.48 -13.05
CA TYR A 83 33.92 40.38 -11.92
C TYR A 83 35.04 41.38 -12.19
N LEU A 84 36.03 41.02 -13.02
CA LEU A 84 37.10 41.92 -13.39
C LEU A 84 36.94 42.44 -14.82
N SER A 85 37.29 43.71 -15.02
CA SER A 85 37.21 44.38 -16.33
C SER A 85 38.23 43.82 -17.31
N GLU A 86 39.39 43.41 -16.80
CA GLU A 86 40.44 42.71 -17.51
C GLU A 86 40.07 41.25 -17.81
N VAL A 87 40.87 40.61 -18.66
CA VAL A 87 40.73 39.17 -18.93
C VAL A 87 41.56 38.42 -17.91
N VAL A 88 40.92 37.52 -17.16
CA VAL A 88 41.58 36.57 -16.26
C VAL A 88 41.81 35.28 -17.06
N ALA A 89 43.04 34.79 -17.10
CA ALA A 89 43.35 33.55 -17.80
C ALA A 89 42.76 32.34 -17.07
N ASN A 90 42.08 31.46 -17.80
CA ASN A 90 41.52 30.23 -17.24
C ASN A 90 42.61 29.18 -17.03
N ALA A 91 42.53 28.48 -15.91
CA ALA A 91 43.33 27.29 -15.63
C ALA A 91 42.78 26.10 -16.39
N GLU A 92 43.64 25.18 -16.77
CA GLU A 92 43.23 23.86 -17.26
C GLU A 92 42.84 22.98 -16.08
N THR A 93 43.58 23.04 -14.97
CA THR A 93 43.25 22.31 -13.74
C THR A 93 43.42 23.16 -12.48
N VAL A 94 42.51 22.97 -11.52
CA VAL A 94 42.60 23.53 -10.17
C VAL A 94 42.40 22.40 -9.15
N THR A 95 43.31 22.27 -8.19
CA THR A 95 43.16 21.37 -7.03
C THR A 95 43.20 22.18 -5.74
N VAL A 96 42.18 22.04 -4.89
CA VAL A 96 42.10 22.65 -3.57
C VAL A 96 42.06 21.55 -2.51
N ALA A 97 43.15 21.43 -1.76
CA ALA A 97 43.33 20.38 -0.76
C ALA A 97 42.40 20.55 0.47
N PRO A 98 42.17 19.47 1.23
CA PRO A 98 41.51 19.56 2.54
C PRO A 98 42.21 20.56 3.47
N GLY A 99 41.41 21.33 4.21
CA GLY A 99 41.91 22.31 5.18
C GLY A 99 42.35 23.66 4.58
N VAL A 100 42.24 23.85 3.26
CA VAL A 100 42.42 25.16 2.63
C VAL A 100 41.23 26.06 2.94
N GLY A 101 41.52 27.28 3.41
CA GLY A 101 40.52 28.33 3.62
C GLY A 101 40.51 29.37 2.51
N ILE A 102 39.33 29.73 2.01
CA ILE A 102 39.11 30.88 1.13
C ILE A 102 38.03 31.75 1.77
N ARG A 103 38.39 32.92 2.29
CA ARG A 103 37.49 33.80 3.06
C ARG A 103 37.31 35.14 2.38
N ALA A 104 36.06 35.55 2.27
CA ALA A 104 35.61 36.84 1.77
C ALA A 104 34.47 37.36 2.67
N ASP A 105 34.61 37.24 3.99
CA ASP A 105 33.54 37.55 4.94
C ASP A 105 33.28 39.07 5.04
N GLY A 106 32.01 39.44 5.15
CA GLY A 106 31.52 40.78 5.41
C GLY A 106 31.22 41.00 6.90
N THR A 107 32.12 41.69 7.59
CA THR A 107 32.05 41.91 9.04
C THR A 107 31.04 42.98 9.49
N GLN A 108 30.56 43.83 8.57
CA GLN A 108 29.59 44.90 8.83
C GLN A 108 28.52 45.03 7.71
N GLY A 109 28.54 44.13 6.73
CA GLY A 109 27.76 44.22 5.50
C GLY A 109 27.83 42.92 4.72
N ALA A 110 27.54 42.98 3.42
CA ALA A 110 27.48 41.80 2.57
C ALA A 110 28.82 41.04 2.49
N GLY A 111 28.72 39.73 2.31
CA GLY A 111 29.85 38.88 1.96
C GLY A 111 30.41 39.22 0.57
N GLY A 112 31.63 38.80 0.32
CA GLY A 112 32.37 39.03 -0.92
C GLY A 112 32.08 38.00 -2.00
N LYS A 113 33.02 37.84 -2.94
CA LYS A 113 32.88 36.93 -4.09
C LYS A 113 34.07 36.00 -4.19
N VAL A 114 33.81 34.72 -4.44
CA VAL A 114 34.86 33.70 -4.59
C VAL A 114 34.60 32.86 -5.84
N VAL A 115 35.60 32.73 -6.71
CA VAL A 115 35.54 31.85 -7.89
C VAL A 115 36.72 30.87 -7.85
N VAL A 116 36.40 29.60 -8.04
CA VAL A 116 37.35 28.52 -8.30
C VAL A 116 36.95 27.87 -9.62
N TRP A 117 37.73 28.11 -10.67
CA TRP A 117 37.39 27.74 -12.04
C TRP A 117 38.53 26.99 -12.74
N SER A 118 38.17 26.02 -13.59
CA SER A 118 39.08 25.47 -14.60
C SER A 118 38.34 25.04 -15.87
N ASP A 119 39.05 25.00 -16.98
CA ASP A 119 38.54 24.56 -18.28
C ASP A 119 38.52 23.02 -18.44
N ALA A 120 39.27 22.26 -17.61
CA ALA A 120 39.31 20.80 -17.69
C ALA A 120 38.99 20.08 -16.37
N HIS A 121 39.63 20.40 -15.24
CA HIS A 121 39.35 19.71 -13.97
C HIS A 121 39.53 20.56 -12.71
N THR A 122 38.45 20.72 -11.94
CA THR A 122 38.43 21.37 -10.62
C THR A 122 38.16 20.34 -9.53
N SER A 123 39.13 20.03 -8.68
CA SER A 123 38.94 19.26 -7.45
C SER A 123 38.94 20.18 -6.24
N PHE A 124 37.85 20.18 -5.46
CA PHE A 124 37.66 21.10 -4.35
C PHE A 124 37.30 20.37 -3.05
N GLN A 125 38.22 20.39 -2.08
CA GLN A 125 38.05 19.82 -0.73
C GLN A 125 38.25 20.86 0.39
N GLY A 126 38.44 22.14 0.03
CA GLY A 126 38.62 23.24 0.98
C GLY A 126 37.32 23.78 1.56
N SER A 127 37.41 24.94 2.20
CA SER A 127 36.26 25.69 2.71
C SER A 127 36.21 27.10 2.11
N ILE A 128 35.05 27.49 1.60
CA ILE A 128 34.74 28.88 1.22
C ILE A 128 33.87 29.51 2.32
N SER A 129 34.19 30.74 2.72
CA SER A 129 33.35 31.56 3.60
C SER A 129 33.17 32.93 2.97
N ALA A 130 31.93 33.36 2.77
CA ALA A 130 31.59 34.74 2.42
C ALA A 130 30.33 35.14 3.18
N THR A 131 30.39 35.06 4.50
CA THR A 131 29.27 35.36 5.39
C THR A 131 28.99 36.86 5.45
N ALA A 132 27.81 37.23 5.94
CA ALA A 132 27.41 38.63 6.11
C ALA A 132 26.88 38.92 7.52
N ALA A 133 27.22 40.11 8.04
CA ALA A 133 26.70 40.63 9.30
C ALA A 133 25.33 41.32 9.10
N GLY A 134 24.46 41.25 10.11
CA GLY A 134 23.12 41.84 10.11
C GLY A 134 22.18 41.26 9.04
N MET A 135 21.38 42.14 8.42
CA MET A 135 20.34 41.75 7.45
C MET A 135 20.83 41.67 5.99
N ALA A 136 22.11 41.97 5.73
CA ALA A 136 22.69 41.84 4.39
C ALA A 136 22.70 40.36 3.96
N ALA A 137 22.63 40.07 2.66
CA ALA A 137 22.84 38.71 2.17
C ALA A 137 24.32 38.32 2.27
N GLY A 138 24.59 37.03 2.43
CA GLY A 138 25.94 36.50 2.22
C GLY A 138 26.41 36.71 0.78
N GLY A 139 27.69 36.43 0.57
CA GLY A 139 28.40 36.60 -0.70
C GLY A 139 28.13 35.49 -1.70
N ASP A 140 28.75 35.59 -2.89
CA ASP A 140 28.60 34.60 -3.95
C ASP A 140 29.85 33.73 -4.06
N ALA A 141 29.64 32.44 -4.32
CA ALA A 141 30.72 31.49 -4.60
C ALA A 141 30.45 30.72 -5.89
N GLU A 142 31.50 30.46 -6.65
CA GLU A 142 31.48 29.54 -7.78
C GLU A 142 32.59 28.51 -7.61
N VAL A 143 32.22 27.22 -7.71
CA VAL A 143 33.18 26.12 -7.83
C VAL A 143 32.78 25.28 -9.02
N SER A 144 33.50 25.47 -10.12
CA SER A 144 33.12 24.95 -11.42
C SER A 144 34.32 24.37 -12.16
N GLY A 145 34.06 23.40 -13.02
CA GLY A 145 35.00 22.89 -14.00
C GLY A 145 34.26 22.69 -15.31
N LYS A 146 34.72 23.32 -16.39
CA LYS A 146 34.04 23.27 -17.70
C LYS A 146 33.89 21.85 -18.24
N ALA A 147 34.79 20.93 -17.85
CA ALA A 147 34.65 19.49 -18.09
C ALA A 147 34.41 18.72 -16.78
N MET A 148 35.39 18.70 -15.87
CA MET A 148 35.33 17.95 -14.61
C MET A 148 35.27 18.83 -13.38
N LEU A 149 34.29 18.59 -12.51
CA LEU A 149 34.25 19.10 -11.13
C LEU A 149 34.37 17.91 -10.16
N ASP A 150 34.90 18.13 -8.97
CA ASP A 150 34.88 17.18 -7.85
C ASP A 150 34.71 18.00 -6.57
N TYR A 151 33.46 18.32 -6.25
CA TYR A 151 33.11 19.13 -5.09
C TYR A 151 32.88 18.23 -3.87
N ARG A 152 33.74 18.38 -2.85
CA ARG A 152 33.67 17.69 -1.54
C ARG A 152 33.96 18.63 -0.36
N GLY A 153 34.15 19.91 -0.64
CA GLY A 153 34.40 20.94 0.36
C GLY A 153 33.14 21.52 0.97
N MET A 154 33.31 22.55 1.80
CA MET A 154 32.20 23.28 2.44
C MET A 154 32.13 24.73 1.94
N THR A 155 30.92 25.28 1.90
CA THR A 155 30.68 26.67 1.53
C THR A 155 29.68 27.27 2.51
N ASP A 156 30.06 28.34 3.21
CA ASP A 156 29.20 29.08 4.14
C ASP A 156 28.99 30.52 3.62
N LEU A 157 27.78 30.78 3.14
CA LEU A 157 27.32 32.05 2.60
C LEU A 157 26.12 32.56 3.40
N ARG A 158 26.00 32.16 4.67
CA ARG A 158 24.90 32.61 5.53
C ARG A 158 25.07 34.06 5.94
N SER A 159 23.95 34.71 6.20
CA SER A 159 23.92 35.96 6.97
C SER A 159 23.32 35.76 8.36
N GLU A 160 23.67 36.65 9.29
CA GLU A 160 23.08 36.68 10.64
C GLU A 160 21.56 36.86 10.60
N GLY A 161 21.04 37.55 9.59
CA GLY A 161 19.60 37.74 9.34
C GLY A 161 18.88 36.54 8.73
N GLY A 162 19.58 35.41 8.49
CA GLY A 162 19.00 34.17 7.97
C GLY A 162 18.86 34.11 6.45
N SER A 163 19.38 35.11 5.71
CA SER A 163 19.50 35.07 4.26
C SER A 163 20.73 34.28 3.84
N PHE A 164 20.74 33.82 2.58
CA PHE A 164 21.86 33.07 2.01
C PHE A 164 22.37 33.78 0.75
N GLY A 165 23.69 33.76 0.56
CA GLY A 165 24.31 33.95 -0.73
C GLY A 165 24.23 32.70 -1.61
N THR A 166 24.78 32.76 -2.83
CA THR A 166 24.62 31.69 -3.83
C THR A 166 25.92 30.94 -4.08
N LEU A 167 25.86 29.61 -4.03
CA LEU A 167 26.89 28.70 -4.54
C LEU A 167 26.47 28.22 -5.93
N LEU A 168 27.27 28.54 -6.94
CA LEU A 168 27.13 28.02 -8.30
C LEU A 168 28.04 26.80 -8.51
N LEU A 169 27.44 25.72 -9.00
CA LEU A 169 28.10 24.52 -9.50
C LEU A 169 27.69 24.32 -10.98
N ASP A 170 28.65 24.33 -11.90
CA ASP A 170 28.41 24.24 -13.36
C ASP A 170 29.14 23.03 -13.99
N PRO A 171 28.69 21.78 -13.75
CA PRO A 171 29.14 20.60 -14.50
C PRO A 171 28.45 20.49 -15.87
N TYR A 172 28.89 19.59 -16.74
CA TYR A 172 28.30 19.46 -18.09
C TYR A 172 26.98 18.68 -18.17
N ASP A 173 26.90 17.55 -17.46
CA ASP A 173 25.74 16.70 -17.20
C ASP A 173 25.78 16.33 -15.71
N LEU A 174 24.66 15.95 -15.08
CA LEU A 174 24.67 15.62 -13.64
C LEU A 174 23.67 14.54 -13.22
N THR A 175 24.15 13.58 -12.42
CA THR A 175 23.32 12.70 -11.59
C THR A 175 23.51 13.03 -10.10
N ILE A 176 22.43 13.38 -9.41
CA ILE A 176 22.39 13.50 -7.95
C ILE A 176 22.08 12.13 -7.37
N SER A 177 23.00 11.55 -6.59
CA SER A 177 22.86 10.18 -6.05
C SER A 177 23.59 9.95 -4.72
N ALA A 178 23.49 8.74 -4.17
CA ALA A 178 24.30 8.28 -3.03
C ALA A 178 25.76 7.93 -3.40
N GLY A 179 26.12 7.88 -4.69
CA GLY A 179 27.47 7.57 -5.13
C GLY A 179 28.49 8.61 -4.68
N THR A 180 29.76 8.22 -4.56
CA THR A 180 30.84 9.17 -4.26
C THR A 180 30.88 10.27 -5.31
N SER A 181 31.10 11.53 -4.91
CA SER A 181 31.38 12.59 -5.87
C SER A 181 32.62 12.21 -6.69
N SER A 182 32.44 11.91 -7.97
CA SER A 182 33.48 11.39 -8.85
C SER A 182 33.11 11.57 -10.31
N GLY A 183 34.07 11.36 -11.21
CA GLY A 183 33.76 11.01 -12.59
C GLY A 183 33.15 12.09 -13.46
N MET A 184 33.31 13.38 -13.15
CA MET A 184 32.91 14.44 -14.10
C MET A 184 33.86 14.48 -15.33
N SER A 185 34.36 13.34 -15.82
CA SER A 185 35.43 13.26 -16.81
C SER A 185 34.94 13.59 -18.21
N GLY A 186 35.57 14.57 -18.85
CA GLY A 186 35.83 14.60 -20.30
C GLY A 186 34.62 14.78 -21.22
N PHE A 187 34.78 15.65 -22.20
CA PHE A 187 33.95 15.69 -23.40
C PHE A 187 34.22 14.44 -24.27
N ASP A 188 33.77 13.25 -23.83
CA ASP A 188 33.67 12.07 -24.69
C ASP A 188 32.25 11.52 -24.70
N ALA A 189 31.77 11.27 -25.90
CA ALA A 189 30.39 11.47 -26.31
C ALA A 189 29.40 10.35 -25.91
N SER A 190 29.68 9.56 -24.86
CA SER A 190 28.91 8.33 -24.62
C SER A 190 28.77 7.81 -23.17
N ALA A 191 29.20 8.52 -22.11
CA ALA A 191 29.10 8.01 -20.70
C ALA A 191 28.51 9.02 -19.68
N ASN A 192 27.77 8.55 -18.67
CA ASN A 192 26.85 9.29 -17.77
C ASN A 192 27.48 9.70 -16.41
N ASP A 193 28.61 10.39 -16.36
CA ASP A 193 29.54 10.10 -15.24
C ASP A 193 29.67 11.16 -14.11
N SER A 194 29.04 12.35 -14.19
CA SER A 194 29.11 13.33 -13.09
C SER A 194 28.15 12.99 -11.95
N ILE A 195 28.69 12.62 -10.79
CA ILE A 195 27.90 12.37 -9.58
C ILE A 195 28.06 13.52 -8.57
N LEU A 196 26.94 14.15 -8.18
CA LEU A 196 26.87 15.00 -7.00
C LEU A 196 26.24 14.21 -5.86
N ASN A 197 27.05 13.90 -4.85
CA ASN A 197 26.56 13.15 -3.69
C ASN A 197 25.49 13.94 -2.92
N VAL A 198 24.37 13.30 -2.59
CA VAL A 198 23.26 13.93 -1.84
C VAL A 198 23.71 14.51 -0.50
N THR A 199 24.62 13.83 0.23
CA THR A 199 25.16 14.32 1.51
C THR A 199 25.94 15.62 1.32
N THR A 200 26.72 15.71 0.25
CA THR A 200 27.48 16.92 -0.09
C THR A 200 26.55 18.07 -0.47
N LEU A 201 25.53 17.81 -1.29
CA LEU A 201 24.56 18.82 -1.70
C LEU A 201 23.73 19.34 -0.52
N THR A 202 23.26 18.44 0.35
CA THR A 202 22.50 18.82 1.55
C THR A 202 23.35 19.60 2.56
N ALA A 203 24.64 19.26 2.70
CA ALA A 203 25.58 20.06 3.48
C ALA A 203 25.81 21.46 2.88
N ALA A 204 25.90 21.59 1.55
CA ALA A 204 26.00 22.89 0.88
C ALA A 204 24.72 23.72 1.08
N LEU A 205 23.54 23.10 0.99
CA LEU A 205 22.25 23.76 1.24
C LEU A 205 22.12 24.24 2.70
N ALA A 206 22.84 23.66 3.65
CA ALA A 206 22.87 24.19 5.02
C ALA A 206 23.59 25.55 5.14
N GLY A 207 24.48 25.87 4.18
CA GLY A 207 25.31 27.07 4.17
C GLY A 207 24.97 28.09 3.08
N ALA A 208 24.24 27.72 2.02
CA ALA A 208 24.00 28.58 0.87
C ALA A 208 22.71 28.23 0.12
N ASN A 209 22.21 29.17 -0.69
CA ASN A 209 21.41 28.81 -1.86
C ASN A 209 22.33 28.10 -2.85
N VAL A 210 21.87 27.01 -3.46
CA VAL A 210 22.70 26.23 -4.39
C VAL A 210 22.08 26.28 -5.78
N VAL A 211 22.86 26.69 -6.77
CA VAL A 211 22.52 26.62 -8.19
C VAL A 211 23.39 25.56 -8.83
N VAL A 212 22.74 24.57 -9.43
CA VAL A 212 23.37 23.55 -10.25
C VAL A 212 22.95 23.82 -11.69
N THR A 213 23.91 23.96 -12.60
CA THR A 213 23.63 24.19 -14.02
C THR A 213 24.35 23.18 -14.90
N THR A 214 23.74 22.78 -16.02
CA THR A 214 24.37 21.93 -17.04
C THR A 214 24.53 22.67 -18.37
N GLY A 215 25.52 22.25 -19.16
CA GLY A 215 25.88 22.89 -20.43
C GLY A 215 25.10 22.32 -21.63
N SER A 216 24.99 23.11 -22.71
CA SER A 216 24.29 22.73 -23.95
C SER A 216 25.19 22.30 -25.11
N SER A 217 26.51 22.18 -24.88
CA SER A 217 27.43 21.74 -25.94
C SER A 217 27.54 20.20 -25.92
N GLY A 218 28.34 19.58 -26.81
CA GLY A 218 28.70 18.16 -26.68
C GLY A 218 27.68 17.22 -27.32
N SER A 219 27.78 15.91 -27.04
CA SER A 219 26.88 14.90 -27.64
C SER A 219 25.71 14.48 -26.75
N GLN A 220 25.71 14.94 -25.50
CA GLN A 220 24.73 14.58 -24.49
C GLN A 220 23.58 15.59 -24.46
N ALA A 221 22.48 15.19 -23.82
CA ALA A 221 21.26 15.98 -23.80
C ALA A 221 21.31 17.18 -22.82
N GLY A 222 22.28 17.23 -21.89
CA GLY A 222 22.37 18.29 -20.89
C GLY A 222 21.41 18.07 -19.71
N ASN A 223 21.13 16.83 -19.32
CA ASN A 223 20.09 16.49 -18.34
C ASN A 223 20.61 16.58 -16.90
N ILE A 224 19.70 16.88 -15.96
CA ILE A 224 19.93 16.65 -14.52
C ILE A 224 19.04 15.51 -14.06
N THR A 225 19.62 14.46 -13.47
CA THR A 225 18.88 13.32 -12.93
C THR A 225 18.98 13.28 -11.41
N VAL A 226 17.85 13.19 -10.70
CA VAL A 226 17.80 12.94 -9.25
C VAL A 226 17.49 11.46 -9.04
N ALA A 227 18.51 10.68 -8.68
CA ALA A 227 18.44 9.22 -8.60
C ALA A 227 18.35 8.69 -7.17
N THR A 228 18.49 9.54 -6.15
CA THR A 228 18.41 9.15 -4.74
C THR A 228 17.61 10.21 -3.98
N PRO A 229 16.77 9.80 -3.01
CA PRO A 229 15.99 10.76 -2.22
C PRO A 229 16.89 11.80 -1.53
N MET A 230 16.43 13.04 -1.46
CA MET A 230 17.13 14.10 -0.75
C MET A 230 16.19 14.96 0.10
N THR A 231 16.67 15.40 1.25
CA THR A 231 15.89 16.22 2.19
C THR A 231 16.76 17.30 2.83
N TRP A 232 16.24 18.52 2.95
CA TRP A 232 16.86 19.59 3.74
C TRP A 232 15.82 20.40 4.51
N SER A 233 16.24 20.96 5.64
CA SER A 233 15.40 21.81 6.52
C SER A 233 15.90 23.26 6.60
N ALA A 234 17.05 23.56 6.00
CA ALA A 234 17.52 24.93 5.87
C ALA A 234 16.59 25.73 4.96
N ASN A 235 16.43 27.03 5.25
CA ASN A 235 15.59 27.97 4.49
C ASN A 235 16.21 28.38 3.14
N SER A 236 17.17 27.60 2.63
CA SER A 236 17.86 27.81 1.37
C SER A 236 17.06 27.24 0.20
N VAL A 237 17.41 27.72 -0.99
CA VAL A 237 16.81 27.32 -2.26
C VAL A 237 17.79 26.47 -3.06
N LEU A 238 17.31 25.33 -3.56
CA LEU A 238 17.97 24.55 -4.60
C LEU A 238 17.44 24.98 -5.97
N THR A 239 18.32 25.41 -6.86
CA THR A 239 17.99 25.69 -8.26
C THR A 239 18.70 24.67 -9.15
N LEU A 240 17.94 23.89 -9.91
CA LEU A 240 18.45 22.99 -10.94
C LEU A 240 18.20 23.63 -12.29
N THR A 241 19.24 23.82 -13.10
CA THR A 241 19.17 24.44 -14.43
C THR A 241 19.74 23.48 -15.46
N ALA A 242 18.89 22.68 -16.09
CA ALA A 242 19.27 21.72 -17.12
C ALA A 242 19.23 22.35 -18.52
N ALA A 243 20.28 22.15 -19.33
CA ALA A 243 20.20 22.45 -20.76
C ALA A 243 19.20 21.54 -21.49
N GLY A 244 19.05 20.30 -21.03
CA GLY A 244 18.04 19.33 -21.44
C GLY A 244 16.86 19.28 -20.48
N SER A 245 16.53 18.07 -20.01
CA SER A 245 15.45 17.79 -19.07
C SER A 245 15.93 17.57 -17.63
N ILE A 246 15.03 17.73 -16.67
CA ILE A 246 15.23 17.36 -15.27
C ILE A 246 14.43 16.08 -14.98
N LEU A 247 15.12 14.97 -14.73
CA LEU A 247 14.53 13.66 -14.47
C LEU A 247 14.54 13.38 -12.97
N ILE A 248 13.39 13.51 -12.30
CA ILE A 248 13.27 13.25 -10.86
C ILE A 248 12.80 11.81 -10.68
N ASN A 249 13.76 10.91 -10.44
CA ASN A 249 13.53 9.47 -10.24
C ASN A 249 13.39 9.09 -8.75
N ALA A 250 13.62 10.04 -7.83
CA ALA A 250 13.54 9.85 -6.39
C ALA A 250 13.12 11.14 -5.69
N ASP A 251 12.59 11.01 -4.47
CA ASP A 251 11.94 12.12 -3.75
C ASP A 251 12.86 13.32 -3.46
N ILE A 252 12.29 14.52 -3.54
CA ILE A 252 12.91 15.77 -3.11
C ILE A 252 12.04 16.39 -2.02
N SER A 253 12.60 16.64 -0.84
CA SER A 253 11.87 17.21 0.30
C SER A 253 12.54 18.46 0.87
N ALA A 254 11.90 19.62 0.70
CA ALA A 254 12.30 20.89 1.32
C ALA A 254 11.36 21.21 2.49
N THR A 255 11.88 21.16 3.72
CA THR A 255 11.04 21.22 4.94
C THR A 255 11.23 22.50 5.76
N GLY A 256 12.20 23.33 5.41
CA GLY A 256 12.40 24.64 6.05
C GLY A 256 11.23 25.58 5.75
N ALA A 257 10.93 26.48 6.68
CA ALA A 257 9.79 27.40 6.59
C ALA A 257 9.75 28.20 5.28
N THR A 258 10.91 28.58 4.73
CA THR A 258 11.05 29.29 3.43
C THR A 258 11.95 28.53 2.45
N ALA A 259 12.20 27.24 2.68
CA ALA A 259 13.01 26.43 1.78
C ALA A 259 12.38 26.38 0.38
N GLY A 260 13.20 26.30 -0.67
CA GLY A 260 12.68 26.41 -2.04
C GLY A 260 13.31 25.48 -3.05
N LEU A 261 12.55 25.18 -4.10
CA LEU A 261 13.00 24.44 -5.27
C LEU A 261 12.69 25.22 -6.54
N ALA A 262 13.69 25.45 -7.38
CA ALA A 262 13.52 26.01 -8.71
C ALA A 262 14.04 25.03 -9.76
N LEU A 263 13.21 24.73 -10.76
CA LEU A 263 13.52 23.82 -11.86
C LEU A 263 13.53 24.57 -13.20
N ASN A 264 14.70 24.80 -13.77
CA ASN A 264 14.85 25.39 -15.09
C ASN A 264 15.35 24.32 -16.06
N PHE A 265 14.71 24.19 -17.22
CA PHE A 265 15.00 23.12 -18.18
C PHE A 265 14.76 23.59 -19.61
N GLY A 266 15.63 23.16 -20.54
CA GLY A 266 15.42 23.36 -21.97
C GLY A 266 14.40 22.40 -22.59
N GLY A 267 14.26 21.20 -22.00
CA GLY A 267 13.26 20.19 -22.35
C GLY A 267 12.03 20.25 -21.45
N ASN A 268 11.93 19.33 -20.50
CA ASN A 268 10.85 19.22 -19.51
C ASN A 268 11.39 18.79 -18.13
N TYR A 269 10.55 18.80 -17.11
CA TYR A 269 10.79 18.00 -15.91
C TYR A 269 9.82 16.81 -15.86
N SER A 270 10.27 15.68 -15.33
CA SER A 270 9.46 14.49 -15.08
C SER A 270 9.56 14.06 -13.61
N LEU A 271 8.46 13.48 -13.11
CA LEU A 271 8.40 12.79 -11.83
C LEU A 271 8.21 11.31 -12.14
N ASP A 272 9.33 10.61 -12.25
CA ASP A 272 9.39 9.23 -12.69
C ASP A 272 9.45 8.29 -11.49
N ASN A 273 9.11 7.03 -11.71
CA ASN A 273 9.14 5.98 -10.68
C ASN A 273 8.32 6.32 -9.42
N GLY A 274 7.32 7.21 -9.52
CA GLY A 274 6.51 7.68 -8.39
C GLY A 274 7.24 8.62 -7.44
N ALA A 275 8.36 9.23 -7.87
CA ALA A 275 9.05 10.25 -7.11
C ALA A 275 8.14 11.44 -6.79
N ARG A 276 8.28 11.98 -5.60
CA ARG A 276 7.46 13.08 -5.07
C ARG A 276 8.31 14.29 -4.72
N VAL A 277 7.77 15.48 -4.95
CA VAL A 277 8.40 16.74 -4.53
C VAL A 277 7.59 17.35 -3.40
N THR A 278 8.10 17.24 -2.17
CA THR A 278 7.47 17.76 -0.96
C THR A 278 8.08 19.11 -0.58
N LEU A 279 7.24 20.12 -0.35
CA LEU A 279 7.62 21.49 -0.02
C LEU A 279 6.80 21.96 1.18
N SER A 280 7.01 21.38 2.36
CA SER A 280 6.08 21.50 3.50
C SER A 280 6.18 22.80 4.30
N GLY A 281 7.16 23.66 4.01
CA GLY A 281 7.32 24.95 4.68
C GLY A 281 6.16 25.90 4.40
N ALA A 282 5.65 26.59 5.43
CA ALA A 282 4.51 27.51 5.33
C ALA A 282 4.71 28.67 4.33
N SER A 283 5.96 28.98 3.97
CA SER A 283 6.34 29.97 2.96
C SER A 283 7.41 29.41 2.03
N ALA A 284 7.39 28.09 1.80
CA ALA A 284 8.25 27.43 0.83
C ALA A 284 8.00 28.00 -0.57
N SER A 285 8.98 27.83 -1.47
CA SER A 285 8.87 28.34 -2.84
C SER A 285 9.07 27.23 -3.87
N PHE A 286 8.26 27.29 -4.93
CA PHE A 286 8.42 26.46 -6.11
C PHE A 286 8.38 27.34 -7.36
N ALA A 287 9.34 27.13 -8.27
CA ALA A 287 9.33 27.80 -9.55
C ALA A 287 9.80 26.86 -10.68
N THR A 288 9.23 27.04 -11.86
CA THR A 288 9.72 26.37 -13.08
C THR A 288 10.02 27.39 -14.16
N ASN A 289 11.20 27.34 -14.77
CA ASN A 289 11.63 28.28 -15.82
C ASN A 289 11.38 29.76 -15.44
N GLY A 290 11.70 30.11 -14.19
CA GLY A 290 11.49 31.45 -13.62
C GLY A 290 10.05 31.81 -13.26
N ALA A 291 9.06 30.95 -13.53
CA ALA A 291 7.66 31.19 -13.16
C ALA A 291 7.34 30.57 -11.80
N ALA A 292 6.96 31.40 -10.82
CA ALA A 292 6.62 30.97 -9.47
C ALA A 292 5.22 30.37 -9.38
N TYR A 293 5.08 29.31 -8.56
CA TYR A 293 3.83 28.64 -8.26
C TYR A 293 3.33 29.06 -6.88
N THR A 294 2.01 29.19 -6.75
CA THR A 294 1.34 29.24 -5.46
C THR A 294 1.25 27.84 -4.89
N LEU A 295 1.88 27.60 -3.72
CA LEU A 295 1.80 26.33 -3.03
C LEU A 295 0.49 26.20 -2.23
N ILE A 296 -0.12 25.02 -2.31
CA ILE A 296 -1.33 24.65 -1.58
C ILE A 296 -0.98 23.52 -0.60
N HIS A 297 -1.31 23.71 0.68
CA HIS A 297 -0.96 22.79 1.77
C HIS A 297 -2.17 22.11 2.42
N ASP A 298 -3.37 22.63 2.21
CA ASP A 298 -4.58 22.12 2.86
C ASP A 298 -5.83 22.33 1.98
N ALA A 299 -6.94 21.74 2.41
CA ALA A 299 -8.21 21.82 1.69
C ALA A 299 -8.76 23.26 1.61
N THR A 300 -8.40 24.13 2.56
CA THR A 300 -8.85 25.53 2.58
C THR A 300 -8.15 26.33 1.50
N GLY A 301 -6.83 26.17 1.39
CA GLY A 301 -6.03 26.73 0.29
C GLY A 301 -6.51 26.21 -1.06
N LEU A 302 -6.86 24.93 -1.14
CA LEU A 302 -7.41 24.32 -2.37
C LEU A 302 -8.72 24.98 -2.80
N GLN A 303 -9.65 25.25 -1.87
CA GLN A 303 -10.92 25.93 -2.17
C GLN A 303 -10.73 27.42 -2.48
N ALA A 304 -9.69 28.05 -1.92
CA ALA A 304 -9.39 29.46 -2.12
C ALA A 304 -8.69 29.77 -3.45
N MET A 305 -8.36 28.75 -4.26
CA MET A 305 -7.72 28.94 -5.56
C MET A 305 -8.53 29.84 -6.49
N GLY A 306 -7.82 30.67 -7.25
CA GLY A 306 -8.41 31.40 -8.36
C GLY A 306 -8.63 30.52 -9.60
N ASN A 307 -9.39 31.03 -10.57
CA ASN A 307 -9.67 30.36 -11.84
C ASN A 307 -8.51 30.42 -12.86
N SER A 308 -7.37 31.01 -12.51
CA SER A 308 -6.16 31.06 -13.33
C SER A 308 -4.93 31.21 -12.43
N GLY A 309 -3.74 30.95 -12.98
CA GLY A 309 -2.47 30.99 -12.26
C GLY A 309 -1.68 29.68 -12.33
N LEU A 310 -0.57 29.63 -11.60
CA LEU A 310 0.29 28.45 -11.45
C LEU A 310 0.16 27.95 -10.01
N TYR A 311 -0.31 26.73 -9.82
CA TYR A 311 -0.54 26.14 -8.50
C TYR A 311 0.14 24.78 -8.39
N ALA A 312 0.72 24.52 -7.22
CA ALA A 312 1.29 23.21 -6.91
C ALA A 312 0.90 22.76 -5.50
N LEU A 313 0.73 21.46 -5.29
CA LEU A 313 0.61 20.93 -3.92
C LEU A 313 1.99 20.88 -3.28
N GLY A 314 2.09 21.32 -2.02
CA GLY A 314 3.32 21.19 -1.22
C GLY A 314 3.37 19.93 -0.36
N ASN A 315 2.22 19.28 -0.15
CA ASN A 315 2.05 18.04 0.61
C ASN A 315 0.74 17.35 0.20
N ASP A 316 0.54 16.11 0.68
CA ASP A 316 -0.76 15.45 0.60
C ASP A 316 -1.79 16.25 1.39
N ILE A 317 -3.01 16.41 0.86
CA ILE A 317 -4.10 17.16 1.48
C ILE A 317 -5.11 16.18 2.06
N ASP A 318 -5.35 16.27 3.38
CA ASP A 318 -6.56 15.72 3.99
C ASP A 318 -7.74 16.67 3.75
N ALA A 319 -8.70 16.23 2.95
CA ALA A 319 -9.93 16.94 2.62
C ALA A 319 -11.18 16.29 3.25
N SER A 320 -11.04 15.37 4.20
CA SER A 320 -12.17 14.69 4.86
C SER A 320 -13.14 15.68 5.53
N ALA A 321 -12.62 16.79 6.07
CA ALA A 321 -13.41 17.86 6.68
C ALA A 321 -14.36 18.55 5.68
N THR A 322 -14.09 18.44 4.37
CA THR A 322 -14.93 19.08 3.34
C THR A 322 -16.35 18.54 3.33
N ALA A 323 -16.62 17.34 3.88
CA ALA A 323 -17.97 16.76 3.95
C ALA A 323 -18.99 17.67 4.66
N GLY A 324 -18.55 18.46 5.65
CA GLY A 324 -19.41 19.42 6.37
C GLY A 324 -19.37 20.85 5.84
N TRP A 325 -18.72 21.10 4.70
CA TRP A 325 -18.59 22.46 4.15
C TRP A 325 -19.79 22.86 3.30
N ASN A 326 -20.01 24.17 3.15
CA ASN A 326 -21.01 24.77 2.26
C ASN A 326 -22.43 24.21 2.51
N ASP A 327 -22.89 24.24 3.76
CA ASP A 327 -24.19 23.70 4.18
C ASP A 327 -24.36 22.20 3.81
N ASP A 328 -23.35 21.39 4.17
CA ASP A 328 -23.24 19.95 3.85
C ASP A 328 -23.23 19.61 2.33
N ALA A 329 -23.10 20.61 1.46
CA ALA A 329 -22.92 20.41 0.02
C ALA A 329 -21.50 19.96 -0.34
N GLY A 330 -20.55 19.98 0.59
CA GLY A 330 -19.18 19.58 0.36
C GLY A 330 -18.30 20.71 -0.21
N PHE A 331 -17.08 20.37 -0.64
CA PHE A 331 -16.16 21.25 -1.33
C PHE A 331 -16.80 21.92 -2.57
N ALA A 332 -16.77 23.24 -2.67
CA ALA A 332 -17.22 23.99 -3.84
C ALA A 332 -16.25 23.79 -5.01
N PRO A 333 -16.68 23.22 -6.15
CA PRO A 333 -15.81 23.02 -7.30
C PRO A 333 -15.08 24.30 -7.71
N ILE A 334 -13.79 24.18 -8.02
CA ILE A 334 -13.03 25.28 -8.64
C ILE A 334 -13.71 25.59 -9.98
N GLY A 335 -13.91 26.88 -10.29
CA GLY A 335 -14.64 27.31 -11.49
C GLY A 335 -13.91 26.94 -12.80
N THR A 336 -14.20 27.65 -13.89
CA THR A 336 -13.50 27.41 -15.16
C THR A 336 -12.02 27.77 -15.04
N PHE A 337 -11.17 26.76 -14.82
CA PHE A 337 -9.75 26.95 -14.63
C PHE A 337 -8.99 27.04 -15.96
N THR A 338 -8.12 28.03 -16.12
CA THR A 338 -7.34 28.28 -17.34
C THR A 338 -5.82 28.24 -17.12
N GLY A 339 -5.38 27.90 -15.90
CA GLY A 339 -3.97 27.92 -15.50
C GLY A 339 -3.27 26.55 -15.55
N THR A 340 -2.22 26.41 -14.75
CA THR A 340 -1.49 25.15 -14.53
C THR A 340 -1.66 24.71 -13.08
N PHE A 341 -2.00 23.44 -12.87
CA PHE A 341 -2.03 22.79 -11.57
C PHE A 341 -1.19 21.52 -11.61
N THR A 342 -0.20 21.40 -10.71
CA THR A 342 0.58 20.16 -10.55
C THR A 342 0.45 19.64 -9.12
N GLY A 343 0.06 18.39 -8.95
CA GLY A 343 0.04 17.78 -7.63
C GLY A 343 1.44 17.40 -7.14
N LEU A 344 2.48 17.45 -8.00
CA LEU A 344 3.84 16.99 -7.65
C LEU A 344 3.89 15.56 -7.05
N ASN A 345 2.97 14.69 -7.51
CA ASN A 345 2.71 13.33 -7.02
C ASN A 345 2.15 13.27 -5.57
N HIS A 346 1.52 14.35 -5.13
CA HIS A 346 0.68 14.38 -3.94
C HIS A 346 -0.77 13.99 -4.23
N VAL A 347 -1.49 13.64 -3.16
CA VAL A 347 -2.91 13.27 -3.21
C VAL A 347 -3.79 14.28 -2.45
N VAL A 348 -5.07 14.34 -2.83
CA VAL A 348 -6.15 14.90 -2.03
C VAL A 348 -7.01 13.75 -1.55
N ASP A 349 -6.97 13.48 -0.25
CA ASP A 349 -7.66 12.38 0.39
C ASP A 349 -9.00 12.82 1.00
N GLY A 350 -10.05 12.01 0.86
CA GLY A 350 -11.33 12.24 1.54
C GLY A 350 -12.16 13.40 0.99
N LEU A 351 -11.86 13.90 -0.21
CA LEU A 351 -12.60 15.01 -0.84
C LEU A 351 -14.09 14.68 -0.99
N ALA A 352 -14.98 15.49 -0.42
CA ALA A 352 -16.43 15.32 -0.53
C ALA A 352 -17.09 16.49 -1.29
N ILE A 353 -17.84 16.18 -2.34
CA ILE A 353 -18.62 17.12 -3.16
C ILE A 353 -20.02 16.52 -3.33
N ASN A 354 -21.04 17.13 -2.72
CA ASN A 354 -22.42 16.65 -2.75
C ASN A 354 -23.37 17.69 -3.39
N ARG A 355 -23.43 17.71 -4.72
CA ARG A 355 -24.23 18.70 -5.49
C ARG A 355 -25.13 18.02 -6.53
N PRO A 356 -26.14 17.24 -6.11
CA PRO A 356 -26.92 16.36 -6.99
C PRO A 356 -27.72 17.08 -8.08
N THR A 357 -27.90 18.40 -7.97
CA THR A 357 -28.63 19.25 -8.94
C THR A 357 -27.71 20.15 -9.78
N THR A 358 -26.39 20.11 -9.57
CA THR A 358 -25.43 20.99 -10.25
C THR A 358 -24.73 20.28 -11.40
N ASP A 359 -24.50 21.00 -12.49
CA ASP A 359 -23.75 20.49 -13.64
C ASP A 359 -22.27 20.82 -13.52
N SER A 360 -21.42 20.07 -14.24
CA SER A 360 -19.98 20.33 -14.31
C SER A 360 -19.37 20.27 -12.92
N VAL A 361 -19.34 19.05 -12.37
CA VAL A 361 -18.93 18.79 -10.99
C VAL A 361 -17.69 17.89 -10.99
N GLY A 362 -16.71 18.29 -10.17
CA GLY A 362 -15.44 17.63 -9.88
C GLY A 362 -14.61 18.54 -8.98
N LEU A 363 -13.36 18.19 -8.66
CA LEU A 363 -12.45 19.15 -8.01
C LEU A 363 -12.40 20.46 -8.81
N PHE A 364 -12.27 20.34 -10.13
CA PHE A 364 -12.52 21.41 -11.09
C PHE A 364 -13.89 21.19 -11.72
N GLY A 365 -14.78 22.18 -11.62
CA GLY A 365 -16.05 22.13 -12.34
C GLY A 365 -15.82 22.17 -13.86
N SER A 366 -14.92 23.03 -14.31
CA SER A 366 -14.54 23.09 -15.73
C SER A 366 -13.09 23.52 -15.93
N THR A 367 -12.50 23.16 -17.07
CA THR A 367 -11.20 23.67 -17.51
C THR A 367 -11.25 24.18 -18.95
N SER A 368 -10.41 25.16 -19.26
CA SER A 368 -10.27 25.73 -20.60
C SER A 368 -8.81 26.02 -20.92
N GLY A 369 -8.17 25.17 -21.74
CA GLY A 369 -6.76 25.29 -22.09
C GLY A 369 -5.78 25.05 -20.93
N ALA A 370 -6.28 24.54 -19.79
CA ALA A 370 -5.47 24.31 -18.60
C ALA A 370 -4.58 23.06 -18.70
N THR A 371 -3.52 23.05 -17.90
CA THR A 371 -2.67 21.87 -17.70
C THR A 371 -2.83 21.37 -16.27
N ILE A 372 -3.31 20.15 -16.09
CA ILE A 372 -3.44 19.48 -14.79
C ILE A 372 -2.59 18.23 -14.80
N SER A 373 -1.71 18.05 -13.80
CA SER A 373 -0.82 16.90 -13.77
C SER A 373 -0.45 16.41 -12.38
N ASN A 374 0.00 15.15 -12.30
CA ASN A 374 0.64 14.55 -11.11
C ASN A 374 -0.21 14.67 -9.83
N ILE A 375 -1.53 14.48 -9.93
CA ILE A 375 -2.47 14.63 -8.82
C ILE A 375 -3.36 13.38 -8.67
N GLY A 376 -3.45 12.87 -7.44
CA GLY A 376 -4.39 11.80 -7.09
C GLY A 376 -5.55 12.31 -6.24
N LEU A 377 -6.74 11.77 -6.47
CA LEU A 377 -7.85 11.86 -5.51
C LEU A 377 -8.04 10.48 -4.88
N THR A 378 -7.96 10.38 -3.56
CA THR A 378 -8.19 9.13 -2.82
C THR A 378 -9.36 9.27 -1.88
N ASN A 379 -10.10 8.18 -1.65
CA ASN A 379 -11.28 8.15 -0.78
C ASN A 379 -12.31 9.26 -1.09
N SER A 380 -12.37 9.72 -2.34
CA SER A 380 -13.20 10.86 -2.72
C SER A 380 -14.66 10.47 -2.95
N ARG A 381 -15.59 11.40 -2.73
CA ARG A 381 -17.03 11.23 -2.97
C ARG A 381 -17.55 12.43 -3.73
N VAL A 382 -17.89 12.24 -5.00
CA VAL A 382 -18.35 13.32 -5.89
C VAL A 382 -19.72 12.99 -6.46
N THR A 383 -20.72 13.78 -6.09
CA THR A 383 -22.11 13.68 -6.56
C THR A 383 -22.48 14.95 -7.33
N GLY A 384 -22.95 14.78 -8.57
CA GLY A 384 -23.39 15.85 -9.47
C GLY A 384 -24.65 15.48 -10.27
N ARG A 385 -25.10 16.39 -11.16
CA ARG A 385 -26.21 16.16 -12.08
C ARG A 385 -25.76 15.67 -13.45
N PHE A 386 -25.08 16.55 -14.21
CA PHE A 386 -24.66 16.32 -15.59
C PHE A 386 -23.21 16.79 -15.77
N ARG A 387 -22.39 16.10 -16.58
CA ARG A 387 -20.93 16.36 -16.72
C ARG A 387 -20.23 16.24 -15.37
N VAL A 388 -20.07 15.02 -14.88
CA VAL A 388 -19.49 14.73 -13.56
C VAL A 388 -18.19 13.95 -13.75
N GLY A 389 -17.12 14.43 -13.13
CA GLY A 389 -15.84 13.74 -13.03
C GLY A 389 -15.27 13.87 -11.62
N GLY A 390 -14.48 12.91 -11.15
CA GLY A 390 -13.79 13.07 -9.87
C GLY A 390 -12.88 14.30 -9.89
N LEU A 391 -12.05 14.42 -10.93
CA LEU A 391 -11.11 15.53 -11.09
C LEU A 391 -11.73 16.71 -11.86
N ILE A 392 -12.39 16.45 -12.99
CA ILE A 392 -12.91 17.52 -13.87
C ILE A 392 -14.34 17.21 -14.34
N GLY A 393 -15.29 18.12 -14.12
CA GLY A 393 -16.62 18.00 -14.73
C GLY A 393 -16.58 18.11 -16.26
N GLN A 394 -15.98 19.18 -16.76
CA GLN A 394 -15.85 19.47 -18.20
C GLN A 394 -14.48 20.02 -18.59
N GLN A 395 -13.79 19.38 -19.53
CA GLN A 395 -12.52 19.85 -20.10
C GLN A 395 -12.69 20.39 -21.53
N THR A 396 -12.21 21.62 -21.77
CA THR A 396 -12.14 22.25 -23.09
C THR A 396 -10.68 22.54 -23.44
N GLY A 397 -10.10 21.85 -24.43
CA GLY A 397 -8.66 21.97 -24.71
C GLY A 397 -7.79 21.52 -23.54
N GLY A 398 -6.51 21.88 -23.56
CA GLY A 398 -5.59 21.60 -22.46
C GLY A 398 -5.22 20.12 -22.28
N SER A 399 -4.57 19.79 -21.17
CA SER A 399 -4.08 18.44 -20.88
C SER A 399 -4.30 18.02 -19.43
N VAL A 400 -4.64 16.74 -19.25
CA VAL A 400 -4.63 16.03 -17.97
C VAL A 400 -3.63 14.89 -18.08
N ARG A 401 -2.64 14.83 -17.19
CA ARG A 401 -1.55 13.84 -17.26
C ARG A 401 -1.18 13.26 -15.91
N ALA A 402 -0.80 11.98 -15.84
CA ALA A 402 -0.27 11.38 -14.58
C ALA A 402 -1.21 11.62 -13.39
N SER A 403 -2.52 11.53 -13.60
CA SER A 403 -3.53 11.89 -12.61
C SER A 403 -4.52 10.76 -12.42
N PHE A 404 -5.06 10.62 -11.21
CA PHE A 404 -6.00 9.55 -10.93
C PHE A 404 -7.11 9.94 -9.96
N SER A 405 -8.16 9.13 -9.98
CA SER A 405 -9.29 9.22 -9.06
C SER A 405 -9.62 7.84 -8.53
N ASP A 406 -9.55 7.68 -7.21
CA ASP A 406 -10.03 6.55 -6.44
C ASP A 406 -11.14 7.03 -5.50
N GLY A 407 -12.39 6.76 -5.88
CA GLY A 407 -13.53 7.29 -5.16
C GLY A 407 -14.88 6.83 -5.71
N ILE A 408 -15.93 7.40 -5.15
CA ILE A 408 -17.33 7.16 -5.53
C ILE A 408 -17.83 8.37 -6.30
N ILE A 409 -18.05 8.18 -7.60
CA ILE A 409 -18.48 9.23 -8.52
C ILE A 409 -19.91 8.95 -9.00
N VAL A 410 -20.83 9.88 -8.75
CA VAL A 410 -22.26 9.72 -9.02
C VAL A 410 -22.79 10.91 -9.81
N GLY A 411 -23.33 10.67 -11.00
CA GLY A 411 -24.12 11.63 -11.75
C GLY A 411 -25.57 11.16 -11.91
N SER A 412 -26.54 12.05 -11.73
CA SER A 412 -27.96 11.70 -11.93
C SER A 412 -28.42 11.74 -13.40
N GLN A 413 -27.58 12.24 -14.31
CA GLN A 413 -27.81 12.32 -15.76
C GLN A 413 -26.55 11.92 -16.56
N ASP A 414 -26.36 12.49 -17.75
CA ASP A 414 -25.39 12.05 -18.73
C ASP A 414 -23.95 12.60 -18.51
N ASN A 415 -23.00 12.00 -19.23
CA ASN A 415 -21.57 12.37 -19.26
C ASN A 415 -20.91 12.27 -17.88
N VAL A 416 -20.84 11.04 -17.37
CA VAL A 416 -20.21 10.75 -16.09
C VAL A 416 -18.93 9.95 -16.35
N GLY A 417 -17.80 10.48 -15.91
CA GLY A 417 -16.50 9.79 -15.96
C GLY A 417 -15.92 9.66 -14.55
N GLY A 418 -15.13 8.62 -14.27
CA GLY A 418 -14.44 8.55 -12.97
C GLY A 418 -13.41 9.66 -12.78
N LEU A 419 -12.76 10.10 -13.87
CA LEU A 419 -11.78 11.19 -13.85
C LEU A 419 -12.35 12.47 -14.46
N VAL A 420 -12.89 12.39 -15.68
CA VAL A 420 -13.39 13.55 -16.43
C VAL A 420 -14.78 13.29 -17.00
N GLY A 421 -15.76 14.15 -16.75
CA GLY A 421 -17.12 13.98 -17.30
C GLY A 421 -17.15 14.07 -18.82
N ILE A 422 -16.54 15.09 -19.40
CA ILE A 422 -16.42 15.29 -20.85
C ILE A 422 -15.10 15.96 -21.25
N VAL A 423 -14.53 15.54 -22.38
CA VAL A 423 -13.34 16.14 -23.02
C VAL A 423 -13.69 16.59 -24.43
N PHE A 424 -13.41 17.85 -24.78
CA PHE A 424 -13.62 18.39 -26.13
C PHE A 424 -12.66 19.54 -26.48
N GLY A 425 -12.71 20.03 -27.72
CA GLY A 425 -12.03 21.26 -28.13
C GLY A 425 -10.50 21.20 -28.08
N GLY A 426 -9.89 20.06 -28.44
CA GLY A 426 -8.42 19.91 -28.42
C GLY A 426 -7.87 19.29 -27.13
N GLY A 427 -8.73 18.80 -26.24
CA GLY A 427 -8.32 18.22 -24.95
C GLY A 427 -7.65 16.86 -25.08
N SER A 428 -6.70 16.60 -24.18
CA SER A 428 -6.00 15.31 -24.05
C SER A 428 -5.99 14.80 -22.61
N VAL A 429 -6.06 13.47 -22.45
CA VAL A 429 -5.92 12.77 -21.17
C VAL A 429 -4.90 11.64 -21.32
N THR A 430 -3.78 11.70 -20.60
CA THR A 430 -2.69 10.72 -20.74
C THR A 430 -2.15 10.19 -19.42
N ASP A 431 -1.61 8.97 -19.40
CA ASP A 431 -0.95 8.37 -18.23
C ASP A 431 -1.80 8.45 -16.95
N SER A 432 -3.12 8.31 -17.11
CA SER A 432 -4.10 8.62 -16.07
C SER A 432 -5.02 7.43 -15.85
N TYR A 433 -5.52 7.27 -14.64
CA TYR A 433 -6.31 6.09 -14.31
C TYR A 433 -7.42 6.34 -13.29
N THR A 434 -8.30 5.36 -13.16
CA THR A 434 -9.44 5.40 -12.24
C THR A 434 -9.61 4.08 -11.51
N LEU A 435 -9.89 4.19 -10.22
CA LEU A 435 -10.28 3.12 -9.31
C LEU A 435 -11.68 3.44 -8.76
N GLY A 436 -12.16 2.66 -7.79
CA GLY A 436 -13.44 2.92 -7.12
C GLY A 436 -14.68 2.60 -7.97
N SER A 437 -15.71 3.45 -7.91
CA SER A 437 -17.00 3.21 -8.57
C SER A 437 -17.56 4.44 -9.26
N VAL A 438 -18.15 4.25 -10.44
CA VAL A 438 -18.77 5.30 -11.25
C VAL A 438 -20.21 4.92 -11.57
N SER A 439 -21.17 5.79 -11.24
CA SER A 439 -22.58 5.61 -11.54
C SER A 439 -23.15 6.82 -12.27
N GLY A 440 -23.85 6.61 -13.38
CA GLY A 440 -24.38 7.70 -14.23
C GLY A 440 -25.64 7.35 -15.01
N GLY A 441 -26.15 8.31 -15.78
CA GLY A 441 -27.19 8.11 -16.79
C GLY A 441 -26.63 7.55 -18.09
N SER A 442 -26.78 8.27 -19.20
CA SER A 442 -26.17 7.89 -20.48
C SER A 442 -24.74 8.42 -20.60
N ARG A 443 -23.89 7.76 -21.40
CA ARG A 443 -22.48 8.14 -21.61
C ARG A 443 -21.72 8.14 -20.29
N THR A 444 -21.68 6.95 -19.69
CA THR A 444 -21.00 6.71 -18.42
C THR A 444 -19.75 5.89 -18.70
N GLY A 445 -18.59 6.43 -18.37
CA GLY A 445 -17.30 5.78 -18.56
C GLY A 445 -16.54 5.64 -17.24
N GLY A 446 -15.76 4.56 -17.09
CA GLY A 446 -14.90 4.42 -15.91
C GLY A 446 -13.87 5.55 -15.81
N LEU A 447 -13.31 6.01 -16.93
CA LEU A 447 -12.40 7.17 -16.98
C LEU A 447 -13.12 8.44 -17.46
N ILE A 448 -13.75 8.38 -18.64
CA ILE A 448 -14.34 9.54 -19.33
C ILE A 448 -15.78 9.25 -19.75
N GLY A 449 -16.73 10.13 -19.43
CA GLY A 449 -18.11 10.00 -19.91
C GLY A 449 -18.23 10.16 -21.43
N LEU A 450 -17.78 11.31 -21.96
CA LEU A 450 -17.80 11.64 -23.38
C LEU A 450 -16.46 12.20 -23.88
N LEU A 451 -15.93 11.60 -24.94
CA LEU A 451 -14.78 12.12 -25.70
C LEU A 451 -15.28 12.68 -27.04
N ASN A 452 -15.25 14.01 -27.21
CA ASN A 452 -15.91 14.71 -28.32
C ASN A 452 -14.91 15.45 -29.22
N GLY A 453 -14.72 14.91 -30.43
CA GLY A 453 -13.87 15.48 -31.48
C GLY A 453 -14.62 16.29 -32.54
N SER A 454 -15.82 16.80 -32.27
CA SER A 454 -16.58 17.55 -33.29
C SER A 454 -15.96 18.90 -33.67
N ILE A 455 -15.10 19.48 -32.82
CA ILE A 455 -14.53 20.83 -33.02
C ILE A 455 -13.03 20.79 -33.29
N SER A 456 -12.31 19.83 -32.69
CA SER A 456 -10.86 19.68 -32.80
C SER A 456 -10.48 18.26 -32.39
N ALA A 457 -9.27 17.84 -32.75
CA ALA A 457 -8.79 16.50 -32.39
C ALA A 457 -8.74 16.32 -30.87
N VAL A 458 -9.17 15.17 -30.38
CA VAL A 458 -9.11 14.81 -28.95
C VAL A 458 -8.51 13.41 -28.79
N SER A 459 -7.75 13.21 -27.72
CA SER A 459 -7.01 11.96 -27.51
C SER A 459 -7.01 11.47 -26.06
N VAL A 460 -7.01 10.15 -25.93
CA VAL A 460 -6.81 9.43 -24.67
C VAL A 460 -5.73 8.37 -24.90
N SER A 461 -4.67 8.38 -24.09
CA SER A 461 -3.56 7.42 -24.28
C SER A 461 -2.78 7.07 -23.02
N GLY A 462 -2.35 5.80 -22.88
CA GLY A 462 -1.60 5.37 -21.69
C GLY A 462 -2.50 5.34 -20.45
N THR A 463 -3.79 5.05 -20.61
CA THR A 463 -4.77 5.18 -19.52
C THR A 463 -5.39 3.84 -19.16
N HIS A 464 -5.90 3.72 -17.93
CA HIS A 464 -6.65 2.53 -17.57
C HIS A 464 -7.77 2.79 -16.56
N SER A 465 -8.71 1.86 -16.47
CA SER A 465 -9.76 1.88 -15.45
C SER A 465 -9.95 0.52 -14.79
N GLN A 466 -9.96 0.51 -13.47
CA GLN A 466 -10.38 -0.62 -12.64
C GLN A 466 -11.75 -0.35 -11.99
N ALA A 467 -12.37 0.79 -12.31
CA ALA A 467 -13.60 1.22 -11.66
C ALA A 467 -14.78 0.32 -12.02
N SER A 468 -15.64 0.03 -11.05
CA SER A 468 -16.94 -0.57 -11.34
C SER A 468 -17.87 0.50 -11.92
N VAL A 469 -18.38 0.28 -13.13
CA VAL A 469 -19.17 1.25 -13.89
C VAL A 469 -20.62 0.80 -14.00
N ALA A 470 -21.56 1.67 -13.61
CA ALA A 470 -22.99 1.47 -13.76
C ALA A 470 -23.63 2.64 -14.51
N GLY A 471 -24.45 2.36 -15.53
CA GLY A 471 -25.20 3.40 -16.23
C GLY A 471 -26.43 2.88 -16.96
N ILE A 472 -27.07 3.75 -17.76
CA ILE A 472 -28.28 3.39 -18.53
C ILE A 472 -27.92 3.03 -19.96
N SER A 473 -27.31 3.95 -20.72
CA SER A 473 -26.96 3.71 -22.14
C SER A 473 -25.59 4.27 -22.50
N GLN A 474 -24.90 3.67 -23.49
CA GLN A 474 -23.52 4.04 -23.85
C GLN A 474 -22.61 3.97 -22.62
N VAL A 475 -22.51 2.78 -22.03
CA VAL A 475 -21.75 2.53 -20.81
C VAL A 475 -20.47 1.80 -21.18
N GLY A 476 -19.32 2.39 -20.85
CA GLY A 476 -18.01 1.84 -21.18
C GLY A 476 -17.12 1.71 -19.95
N GLY A 477 -16.30 0.66 -19.89
CA GLY A 477 -15.35 0.51 -18.79
C GLY A 477 -14.27 1.60 -18.78
N LEU A 478 -13.88 2.15 -19.93
CA LEU A 478 -12.97 3.29 -20.04
C LEU A 478 -13.70 4.57 -20.47
N VAL A 479 -14.41 4.52 -21.60
CA VAL A 479 -15.09 5.70 -22.17
C VAL A 479 -16.56 5.39 -22.45
N GLY A 480 -17.50 6.23 -22.01
CA GLY A 480 -18.92 6.01 -22.30
C GLY A 480 -19.24 6.13 -23.78
N TYR A 481 -18.89 7.28 -24.38
CA TYR A 481 -19.12 7.55 -25.80
C TYR A 481 -17.97 8.32 -26.44
N THR A 482 -17.56 7.90 -27.63
CA THR A 482 -16.67 8.70 -28.50
C THR A 482 -17.44 9.26 -29.68
N LEU A 483 -17.41 10.59 -29.85
CA LEU A 483 -18.12 11.30 -30.93
C LEU A 483 -17.13 11.87 -31.93
N GLY A 484 -17.08 11.27 -33.13
CA GLY A 484 -16.30 11.77 -34.27
C GLY A 484 -17.08 12.79 -35.09
N GLY A 485 -16.39 13.83 -35.57
CA GLY A 485 -16.86 14.79 -36.59
C GLY A 485 -15.84 14.87 -37.72
N ASP A 486 -15.57 16.07 -38.23
CA ASP A 486 -14.50 16.31 -39.22
C ASP A 486 -13.08 16.13 -38.64
N PHE A 487 -12.93 16.09 -37.32
CA PHE A 487 -11.66 15.94 -36.61
C PHE A 487 -11.52 14.56 -35.95
N SER A 488 -10.27 14.14 -35.71
CA SER A 488 -9.95 12.83 -35.17
C SER A 488 -10.31 12.69 -33.68
N VAL A 489 -10.83 11.51 -33.33
CA VAL A 489 -10.93 11.03 -31.95
C VAL A 489 -10.07 9.79 -31.84
N SER A 490 -9.15 9.74 -30.87
CA SER A 490 -8.29 8.58 -30.64
C SER A 490 -8.32 8.09 -29.20
N VAL A 491 -8.43 6.77 -29.05
CA VAL A 491 -8.21 6.05 -27.79
C VAL A 491 -7.13 5.01 -28.05
N SER A 492 -6.01 5.10 -27.35
CA SER A 492 -4.88 4.21 -27.62
C SER A 492 -4.11 3.77 -26.38
N ASN A 493 -3.37 2.66 -26.47
CA ASN A 493 -2.49 2.18 -25.40
C ASN A 493 -3.20 2.20 -24.03
N SER A 494 -4.40 1.62 -23.95
CA SER A 494 -5.27 1.78 -22.79
C SER A 494 -6.11 0.54 -22.52
N TYR A 495 -6.52 0.34 -21.27
CA TYR A 495 -7.26 -0.87 -20.90
C TYR A 495 -8.32 -0.67 -19.82
N SER A 496 -9.23 -1.63 -19.69
CA SER A 496 -10.27 -1.64 -18.67
C SER A 496 -10.46 -3.04 -18.06
N VAL A 497 -10.40 -3.14 -16.74
CA VAL A 497 -10.58 -4.39 -15.99
C VAL A 497 -11.81 -4.38 -15.07
N GLY A 498 -12.40 -3.21 -14.84
CA GLY A 498 -13.57 -3.03 -13.98
C GLY A 498 -14.87 -3.56 -14.61
N SER A 499 -15.82 -4.01 -13.79
CA SER A 499 -17.12 -4.49 -14.27
C SER A 499 -17.96 -3.36 -14.84
N VAL A 500 -18.71 -3.64 -15.91
CA VAL A 500 -19.56 -2.67 -16.61
C VAL A 500 -21.00 -3.18 -16.65
N THR A 501 -21.94 -2.39 -16.13
CA THR A 501 -23.38 -2.71 -16.12
C THR A 501 -24.19 -1.58 -16.74
N GLY A 502 -25.09 -1.90 -17.66
CA GLY A 502 -26.10 -0.95 -18.15
C GLY A 502 -27.19 -1.60 -19.00
N ASP A 503 -28.08 -0.82 -19.60
CA ASP A 503 -29.22 -1.36 -20.36
C ASP A 503 -28.91 -1.55 -21.84
N SER A 504 -28.27 -0.55 -22.47
CA SER A 504 -28.01 -0.55 -23.93
C SER A 504 -26.64 0.03 -24.32
N ASN A 505 -26.02 -0.53 -25.37
CA ASN A 505 -24.68 -0.17 -25.83
C ASN A 505 -23.67 -0.22 -24.67
N VAL A 506 -23.48 -1.43 -24.14
CA VAL A 506 -22.59 -1.70 -23.00
C VAL A 506 -21.33 -2.37 -23.52
N GLY A 507 -20.19 -1.69 -23.39
CA GLY A 507 -18.89 -2.18 -23.83
C GLY A 507 -17.90 -2.31 -22.68
N GLY A 508 -17.09 -3.37 -22.69
CA GLY A 508 -16.04 -3.54 -21.68
C GLY A 508 -14.98 -2.42 -21.70
N LEU A 509 -14.76 -1.78 -22.85
CA LEU A 509 -13.90 -0.61 -23.01
C LEU A 509 -14.70 0.65 -23.34
N ILE A 510 -15.51 0.62 -24.41
CA ILE A 510 -16.26 1.79 -24.89
C ILE A 510 -17.73 1.46 -25.15
N GLY A 511 -18.67 2.26 -24.64
CA GLY A 511 -20.11 2.05 -24.86
C GLY A 511 -20.51 2.18 -26.33
N ASP A 512 -20.26 3.34 -26.96
CA ASP A 512 -20.39 3.54 -28.40
C ASP A 512 -19.13 4.22 -28.97
N ALA A 513 -18.56 3.60 -30.01
CA ALA A 513 -17.25 3.93 -30.53
C ALA A 513 -17.28 4.51 -31.95
N ARG A 514 -16.76 5.74 -32.08
CA ARG A 514 -16.36 6.45 -33.31
C ARG A 514 -14.88 6.85 -33.24
N GLY A 515 -14.23 6.99 -34.38
CA GLY A 515 -12.82 7.40 -34.47
C GLY A 515 -11.83 6.24 -34.56
N SER A 516 -10.61 6.43 -34.07
CA SER A 516 -9.53 5.44 -34.09
C SER A 516 -9.31 4.84 -32.71
N ILE A 517 -9.25 3.52 -32.64
CA ILE A 517 -9.03 2.77 -31.40
C ILE A 517 -7.85 1.83 -31.64
N SER A 518 -6.77 1.95 -30.88
CA SER A 518 -5.57 1.15 -31.14
C SER A 518 -4.81 0.71 -29.90
N ASN A 519 -4.29 -0.51 -29.92
CA ASN A 519 -3.52 -1.08 -28.80
C ASN A 519 -4.28 -1.02 -27.47
N VAL A 520 -5.47 -1.62 -27.43
CA VAL A 520 -6.36 -1.57 -26.27
C VAL A 520 -6.85 -2.95 -25.87
N TYR A 521 -7.25 -3.11 -24.61
CA TYR A 521 -7.95 -4.33 -24.21
C TYR A 521 -8.95 -4.15 -23.07
N SER A 522 -9.88 -5.09 -22.94
CA SER A 522 -10.85 -5.13 -21.84
C SER A 522 -11.08 -6.54 -21.31
N THR A 523 -11.25 -6.65 -20.01
CA THR A 523 -11.38 -7.95 -19.31
C THR A 523 -12.48 -7.96 -18.26
N GLY A 524 -13.00 -6.79 -17.86
CA GLY A 524 -14.08 -6.67 -16.90
C GLY A 524 -15.38 -7.34 -17.37
N ARG A 525 -16.13 -7.89 -16.41
CA ARG A 525 -17.46 -8.47 -16.67
C ARG A 525 -18.40 -7.42 -17.27
N VAL A 526 -19.08 -7.76 -18.36
CA VAL A 526 -20.02 -6.86 -19.04
C VAL A 526 -21.44 -7.40 -18.93
N SER A 527 -22.37 -6.59 -18.44
CA SER A 527 -23.78 -6.98 -18.29
C SER A 527 -24.71 -5.91 -18.86
N GLY A 528 -25.67 -6.34 -19.68
CA GLY A 528 -26.75 -5.48 -20.11
C GLY A 528 -27.84 -6.18 -20.91
N SER A 529 -28.83 -5.40 -21.34
CA SER A 529 -30.05 -5.93 -21.97
C SER A 529 -30.01 -5.91 -23.51
N SER A 530 -29.23 -5.01 -24.11
CA SER A 530 -29.11 -4.86 -25.57
C SER A 530 -27.75 -4.30 -26.00
N SER A 531 -27.23 -4.75 -27.15
CA SER A 531 -25.92 -4.32 -27.68
C SER A 531 -24.80 -4.41 -26.63
N VAL A 532 -24.54 -5.63 -26.15
CA VAL A 532 -23.51 -5.92 -25.16
C VAL A 532 -22.30 -6.55 -25.84
N GLY A 533 -21.14 -5.90 -25.75
CA GLY A 533 -19.89 -6.42 -26.32
C GLY A 533 -18.74 -6.36 -25.32
N GLY A 534 -17.84 -7.34 -25.43
CA GLY A 534 -16.70 -7.49 -24.55
C GLY A 534 -15.71 -6.33 -24.66
N LEU A 535 -15.62 -5.66 -25.82
CA LEU A 535 -14.85 -4.44 -26.03
C LEU A 535 -15.77 -3.23 -26.24
N LEU A 536 -16.67 -3.30 -27.22
CA LEU A 536 -17.54 -2.19 -27.63
C LEU A 536 -19.02 -2.55 -27.50
N GLY A 537 -19.85 -1.66 -26.99
CA GLY A 537 -21.31 -1.86 -27.05
C GLY A 537 -21.83 -1.70 -28.47
N ASN A 538 -21.41 -0.63 -29.15
CA ASN A 538 -21.65 -0.35 -30.56
C ASN A 538 -20.41 0.34 -31.17
N GLY A 539 -20.19 0.24 -32.48
CA GLY A 539 -19.19 1.10 -33.12
C GLY A 539 -18.94 0.86 -34.60
N VAL A 540 -18.43 1.91 -35.24
CA VAL A 540 -17.89 1.95 -36.62
C VAL A 540 -16.53 2.64 -36.63
N ALA A 541 -15.65 2.23 -35.71
CA ALA A 541 -14.32 2.78 -35.55
C ALA A 541 -13.29 2.08 -36.46
N SER A 542 -12.19 2.77 -36.75
CA SER A 542 -10.97 2.13 -37.26
C SER A 542 -10.24 1.50 -36.08
N ILE A 543 -10.14 0.16 -36.06
CA ILE A 543 -9.61 -0.58 -34.92
C ILE A 543 -8.38 -1.40 -35.32
N SER A 544 -7.34 -1.35 -34.49
CA SER A 544 -6.13 -2.18 -34.64
C SER A 544 -5.55 -2.58 -33.28
N GLY A 545 -5.05 -3.81 -33.15
CA GLY A 545 -4.45 -4.26 -31.88
C GLY A 545 -5.42 -4.15 -30.70
N ALA A 546 -6.69 -4.56 -30.87
CA ALA A 546 -7.69 -4.52 -29.82
C ALA A 546 -8.08 -5.92 -29.34
N TYR A 547 -8.26 -6.10 -28.03
CA TYR A 547 -8.47 -7.41 -27.43
C TYR A 547 -9.57 -7.41 -26.38
N TRP A 548 -10.34 -8.49 -26.27
CA TRP A 548 -11.26 -8.67 -25.14
C TRP A 548 -11.19 -10.10 -24.62
N ASP A 549 -11.25 -10.25 -23.29
CA ASP A 549 -11.26 -11.57 -22.67
C ASP A 549 -12.68 -12.15 -22.64
N VAL A 550 -12.89 -13.24 -23.36
CA VAL A 550 -14.21 -13.88 -23.49
C VAL A 550 -14.68 -14.47 -22.16
N ASP A 551 -13.75 -15.08 -21.40
CA ASP A 551 -14.07 -15.80 -20.18
C ASP A 551 -14.45 -14.84 -19.05
N SER A 552 -13.64 -13.80 -18.83
CA SER A 552 -13.86 -12.85 -17.74
C SER A 552 -14.91 -11.79 -18.07
N SER A 553 -15.06 -11.40 -19.34
CA SER A 553 -16.15 -10.49 -19.74
C SER A 553 -17.53 -11.14 -19.66
N GLY A 554 -17.61 -12.47 -19.84
CA GLY A 554 -18.87 -13.20 -19.95
C GLY A 554 -19.59 -12.97 -21.27
N THR A 555 -18.89 -12.49 -22.30
CA THR A 555 -19.47 -12.15 -23.61
C THR A 555 -18.70 -12.81 -24.76
N SER A 556 -19.42 -13.44 -25.69
CA SER A 556 -18.82 -14.05 -26.88
C SER A 556 -18.55 -13.07 -28.02
N ASN A 557 -19.14 -11.86 -27.96
CA ASN A 557 -19.07 -10.86 -29.02
C ASN A 557 -18.15 -9.71 -28.60
N ALA A 558 -17.22 -9.33 -29.48
CA ALA A 558 -16.39 -8.14 -29.28
C ALA A 558 -17.21 -6.85 -29.26
N VAL A 559 -18.17 -6.79 -30.18
CA VAL A 559 -19.04 -5.63 -30.45
C VAL A 559 -20.48 -6.08 -30.30
N GLY A 560 -21.25 -5.38 -29.47
CA GLY A 560 -22.65 -5.72 -29.20
C GLY A 560 -23.59 -5.48 -30.39
N ALA A 561 -23.39 -4.38 -31.12
CA ALA A 561 -24.09 -4.07 -32.36
C ALA A 561 -23.16 -3.38 -33.38
N GLY A 562 -23.31 -3.71 -34.66
CA GLY A 562 -22.41 -3.28 -35.74
C GLY A 562 -21.34 -4.33 -36.08
N THR A 563 -20.47 -3.99 -37.03
CA THR A 563 -19.33 -4.85 -37.41
C THR A 563 -18.04 -4.04 -37.37
N SER A 564 -17.00 -4.62 -36.78
CA SER A 564 -15.66 -4.05 -36.80
C SER A 564 -14.61 -5.15 -36.95
N THR A 565 -13.54 -4.85 -37.67
CA THR A 565 -12.37 -5.72 -37.87
C THR A 565 -11.20 -5.24 -37.01
N GLY A 566 -10.17 -6.07 -36.81
CA GLY A 566 -8.99 -5.69 -36.03
C GLY A 566 -9.12 -5.90 -34.51
N ILE A 567 -10.18 -6.61 -34.06
CA ILE A 567 -10.36 -7.05 -32.68
C ILE A 567 -10.12 -8.56 -32.57
N THR A 568 -9.38 -9.00 -31.55
CA THR A 568 -9.03 -10.40 -31.30
C THR A 568 -9.56 -10.88 -29.95
N ALA A 569 -10.26 -12.01 -29.94
CA ALA A 569 -10.69 -12.68 -28.71
C ALA A 569 -9.47 -13.29 -28.00
N ILE A 570 -9.38 -13.07 -26.69
CA ILE A 570 -8.39 -13.71 -25.82
C ILE A 570 -9.09 -14.48 -24.71
N TYR A 571 -8.38 -15.44 -24.12
CA TYR A 571 -8.93 -16.36 -23.13
C TYR A 571 -7.99 -16.44 -21.94
N SER A 572 -8.55 -16.26 -20.74
CA SER A 572 -7.88 -16.58 -19.48
C SER A 572 -7.92 -18.09 -19.19
N SER A 573 -8.78 -18.83 -19.90
CA SER A 573 -8.80 -20.28 -20.00
C SER A 573 -7.98 -20.80 -21.19
N SER A 574 -7.92 -22.13 -21.34
CA SER A 574 -7.25 -22.80 -22.46
C SER A 574 -8.09 -22.88 -23.74
N ALA A 575 -9.19 -22.11 -23.87
CA ALA A 575 -10.14 -22.24 -24.97
C ALA A 575 -9.71 -21.56 -26.29
N GLY A 576 -8.68 -20.71 -26.27
CA GLY A 576 -8.21 -20.00 -27.46
C GLY A 576 -6.88 -19.27 -27.24
N PRO A 577 -6.62 -18.16 -27.96
CA PRO A 577 -5.41 -17.35 -27.76
C PRO A 577 -5.24 -16.94 -26.30
N ASN A 578 -4.11 -17.33 -25.72
CA ASN A 578 -3.83 -17.15 -24.30
C ASN A 578 -3.64 -15.67 -23.95
N ALA A 579 -4.45 -15.17 -23.02
CA ALA A 579 -4.36 -13.79 -22.50
C ALA A 579 -3.05 -13.48 -21.76
N PHE A 580 -2.29 -14.51 -21.37
CA PHE A 580 -1.02 -14.38 -20.64
C PHE A 580 0.21 -14.61 -21.53
N ALA A 581 0.07 -14.55 -22.86
CA ALA A 581 1.17 -14.73 -23.80
C ALA A 581 1.44 -13.47 -24.64
N GLN A 582 2.69 -12.99 -24.70
CA GLN A 582 3.07 -11.77 -25.43
C GLN A 582 2.70 -11.86 -26.92
N ALA A 583 2.88 -13.03 -27.52
CA ALA A 583 2.60 -13.26 -28.94
C ALA A 583 1.12 -13.06 -29.32
N THR A 584 0.20 -13.14 -28.35
CA THR A 584 -1.22 -12.84 -28.56
C THR A 584 -1.45 -11.35 -28.89
N TYR A 585 -0.67 -10.46 -28.30
CA TYR A 585 -0.82 -9.01 -28.40
C TYR A 585 -0.01 -8.40 -29.55
N ALA A 586 -0.20 -8.94 -30.76
CA ALA A 586 0.46 -8.43 -31.97
C ALA A 586 0.25 -6.91 -32.16
N GLY A 587 1.35 -6.16 -32.20
CA GLY A 587 1.36 -4.69 -32.36
C GLY A 587 1.56 -3.92 -31.06
N PHE A 588 1.51 -4.57 -29.89
CA PHE A 588 1.90 -3.94 -28.62
C PHE A 588 3.42 -3.77 -28.58
N ASP A 589 3.85 -2.57 -28.20
CA ASP A 589 5.26 -2.28 -27.92
C ASP A 589 5.60 -2.66 -26.48
N PHE A 590 6.14 -3.87 -26.28
CA PHE A 590 6.59 -4.36 -24.99
C PHE A 590 7.94 -3.78 -24.54
N THR A 591 8.57 -2.93 -25.34
CA THR A 591 9.81 -2.24 -24.99
C THR A 591 9.53 -0.90 -24.33
N ASN A 592 8.60 -0.11 -24.89
CA ASN A 592 8.40 1.28 -24.47
C ASN A 592 7.05 1.56 -23.81
N THR A 593 5.98 0.85 -24.17
CA THR A 593 4.61 1.14 -23.69
C THR A 593 4.10 0.12 -22.70
N TRP A 594 4.25 -1.16 -23.03
CA TRP A 594 3.66 -2.26 -22.29
C TRP A 594 4.74 -3.10 -21.62
N TYR A 595 4.38 -3.74 -20.51
CA TYR A 595 5.19 -4.75 -19.84
C TYR A 595 4.30 -5.94 -19.47
N MET A 596 4.78 -7.16 -19.67
CA MET A 596 4.11 -8.35 -19.15
C MET A 596 5.10 -9.46 -18.86
N ILE A 597 4.74 -10.29 -17.89
CA ILE A 597 5.48 -11.49 -17.52
C ILE A 597 4.84 -12.67 -18.25
N GLU A 598 5.59 -13.27 -19.17
CA GLU A 598 5.11 -14.38 -20.01
C GLU A 598 4.52 -15.51 -19.17
N GLY A 599 3.32 -15.96 -19.54
CA GLY A 599 2.55 -17.00 -18.87
C GLY A 599 1.91 -16.60 -17.54
N SER A 600 2.19 -15.41 -17.02
CA SER A 600 1.78 -15.00 -15.66
C SER A 600 0.81 -13.82 -15.65
N THR A 601 1.02 -12.82 -16.50
CA THR A 601 0.25 -11.57 -16.45
C THR A 601 -0.24 -11.13 -17.81
N ARG A 602 -1.28 -10.30 -17.81
CA ARG A 602 -1.68 -9.47 -18.95
C ARG A 602 -0.72 -8.28 -19.11
N PRO A 603 -0.80 -7.50 -20.21
CA PRO A 603 -0.01 -6.29 -20.41
C PRO A 603 -0.35 -5.16 -19.44
N PHE A 604 0.59 -4.79 -18.57
CA PHE A 604 0.57 -3.55 -17.79
C PHE A 604 1.14 -2.40 -18.61
N LEU A 605 0.71 -1.17 -18.34
CA LEU A 605 1.39 0.00 -18.86
C LEU A 605 2.70 0.21 -18.10
N ARG A 606 3.79 0.52 -18.81
CA ARG A 606 5.08 0.84 -18.18
C ARG A 606 5.03 2.10 -17.34
N SER A 607 4.12 3.02 -17.66
CA SER A 607 3.87 4.22 -16.85
C SER A 607 3.26 3.92 -15.47
N GLU A 608 2.80 2.69 -15.21
CA GLU A 608 2.36 2.26 -13.88
C GLU A 608 3.54 1.89 -12.95
N TYR A 609 4.77 1.78 -13.49
CA TYR A 609 5.95 1.44 -12.69
C TYR A 609 6.27 2.52 -11.65
N SER A 610 6.57 2.09 -10.42
CA SER A 610 7.02 2.97 -9.36
C SER A 610 7.99 2.26 -8.43
N THR A 611 8.90 3.01 -7.82
CA THR A 611 9.72 2.56 -6.68
C THR A 611 9.02 2.79 -5.34
N THR A 612 7.98 3.64 -5.29
CA THR A 612 7.08 3.82 -4.15
C THR A 612 5.80 3.03 -4.41
N ILE A 613 5.71 1.83 -3.83
CA ILE A 613 4.67 0.86 -4.14
C ILE A 613 3.43 1.13 -3.26
N THR A 614 2.31 1.46 -3.89
CA THR A 614 1.02 1.72 -3.20
C THR A 614 -0.09 0.76 -3.64
N ASN A 615 0.14 -0.07 -4.66
CA ASN A 615 -0.85 -1.03 -5.15
C ASN A 615 -0.23 -2.31 -5.71
N ALA A 616 -1.09 -3.30 -6.00
CA ALA A 616 -0.68 -4.62 -6.48
C ALA A 616 0.00 -4.59 -7.87
N HIS A 617 -0.37 -3.66 -8.75
CA HIS A 617 0.23 -3.53 -10.08
C HIS A 617 1.70 -3.13 -9.95
N GLN A 618 1.98 -2.07 -9.20
CA GLN A 618 3.33 -1.59 -8.92
C GLN A 618 4.18 -2.66 -8.25
N LEU A 619 3.62 -3.42 -7.30
CA LEU A 619 4.33 -4.52 -6.64
C LEU A 619 4.78 -5.58 -7.67
N GLN A 620 3.91 -5.94 -8.62
CA GLN A 620 4.28 -6.89 -9.68
C GLN A 620 5.32 -6.30 -10.65
N LEU A 621 5.24 -5.00 -10.92
CA LEU A 621 6.14 -4.28 -11.82
C LEU A 621 7.55 -4.08 -11.27
N MET A 622 7.84 -4.45 -10.01
CA MET A 622 9.21 -4.58 -9.52
C MET A 622 10.09 -5.47 -10.42
N SER A 623 9.48 -6.42 -11.14
CA SER A 623 10.16 -7.26 -12.14
C SER A 623 10.73 -6.48 -13.34
N MET A 624 10.39 -5.19 -13.52
CA MET A 624 10.99 -4.32 -14.52
C MET A 624 12.41 -3.88 -14.15
N ASN A 625 12.74 -3.76 -12.86
CA ASN A 625 14.05 -3.33 -12.40
C ASN A 625 14.48 -4.03 -11.11
N LEU A 626 15.07 -5.22 -11.26
CA LEU A 626 15.49 -6.07 -10.14
C LEU A 626 16.60 -5.50 -9.25
N GLY A 627 17.24 -4.39 -9.67
CA GLY A 627 18.30 -3.71 -8.93
C GLY A 627 17.87 -2.43 -8.21
N ALA A 628 16.61 -2.00 -8.37
CA ALA A 628 16.12 -0.77 -7.76
C ALA A 628 15.86 -0.89 -6.25
N SER A 629 15.80 0.27 -5.59
CA SER A 629 15.38 0.39 -4.20
C SER A 629 13.90 0.74 -4.15
N TYR A 630 13.11 -0.12 -3.50
CA TYR A 630 11.67 0.00 -3.39
C TYR A 630 11.26 0.30 -1.96
N THR A 631 10.19 1.08 -1.80
CA THR A 631 9.54 1.34 -0.52
C THR A 631 8.03 1.14 -0.66
N LEU A 632 7.38 0.50 0.31
CA LEU A 632 5.91 0.52 0.34
C LEU A 632 5.43 1.89 0.83
N GLY A 633 4.50 2.52 0.11
CA GLY A 633 3.86 3.77 0.51
C GLY A 633 2.49 3.59 1.17
N ALA A 634 1.98 2.36 1.23
CA ALA A 634 0.70 2.01 1.85
C ALA A 634 0.65 0.53 2.20
N ASN A 635 -0.33 0.14 3.04
CA ASN A 635 -0.76 -1.26 3.14
C ASN A 635 -1.44 -1.67 1.82
N ILE A 636 -1.14 -2.87 1.31
CA ILE A 636 -1.64 -3.33 0.01
C ILE A 636 -2.44 -4.63 0.20
N ASP A 637 -3.70 -4.63 -0.23
CA ASP A 637 -4.50 -5.85 -0.35
C ASP A 637 -4.31 -6.51 -1.72
N LEU A 638 -3.85 -7.76 -1.71
CA LEU A 638 -3.60 -8.56 -2.91
C LEU A 638 -4.74 -9.52 -3.24
N SER A 639 -5.94 -9.31 -2.67
CA SER A 639 -7.15 -10.09 -3.03
C SER A 639 -7.47 -10.03 -4.53
N VAL A 640 -7.03 -8.97 -5.22
CA VAL A 640 -7.12 -8.81 -6.69
C VAL A 640 -6.42 -9.91 -7.48
N LEU A 641 -5.42 -10.60 -6.91
CA LEU A 641 -4.64 -11.66 -7.59
C LEU A 641 -5.50 -12.87 -8.00
N GLN A 642 -6.65 -13.06 -7.38
CA GLN A 642 -7.55 -14.20 -7.64
C GLN A 642 -8.79 -13.82 -8.47
N GLN A 643 -8.90 -12.56 -8.89
CA GLN A 643 -10.04 -12.09 -9.68
C GLN A 643 -9.77 -12.32 -11.18
N PRO A 644 -10.60 -13.10 -11.92
CA PRO A 644 -10.31 -13.47 -13.31
C PRO A 644 -10.18 -12.29 -14.30
N ALA A 645 -10.89 -11.19 -14.02
CA ALA A 645 -10.83 -9.98 -14.84
C ALA A 645 -9.55 -9.17 -14.61
N GLN A 646 -8.83 -9.40 -13.51
CA GLN A 646 -7.61 -8.66 -13.19
C GLN A 646 -6.40 -9.16 -14.00
N MET A 647 -5.23 -8.68 -13.62
CA MET A 647 -4.01 -8.78 -14.42
C MET A 647 -3.31 -10.14 -14.38
N TRP A 648 -3.57 -10.96 -13.37
CA TRP A 648 -2.85 -12.20 -13.11
C TRP A 648 -3.60 -13.45 -13.60
N SER A 649 -2.84 -14.49 -13.93
CA SER A 649 -3.40 -15.81 -14.19
C SER A 649 -3.91 -16.46 -12.90
N SER A 650 -4.55 -17.63 -13.02
CA SER A 650 -5.00 -18.41 -11.86
C SER A 650 -3.88 -18.89 -10.93
N ALA A 651 -2.61 -18.74 -11.35
CA ALA A 651 -1.44 -18.96 -10.51
C ALA A 651 -1.18 -17.82 -9.51
N GLY A 652 -1.78 -16.65 -9.69
CA GLY A 652 -1.59 -15.48 -8.84
C GLY A 652 -0.33 -14.68 -9.15
N PHE A 653 0.29 -14.14 -8.11
CA PHE A 653 1.47 -13.28 -8.23
C PHE A 653 2.66 -14.05 -8.83
N SER A 654 3.37 -13.41 -9.76
CA SER A 654 4.58 -13.98 -10.35
C SER A 654 5.81 -13.58 -9.53
N PRO A 655 6.58 -14.55 -8.98
CA PRO A 655 7.74 -14.25 -8.14
C PRO A 655 8.72 -13.25 -8.78
N VAL A 656 9.16 -12.26 -7.99
CA VAL A 656 10.13 -11.26 -8.45
C VAL A 656 11.54 -11.87 -8.44
N GLY A 657 12.22 -11.80 -9.57
CA GLY A 657 13.57 -12.37 -9.74
C GLY A 657 13.59 -13.90 -9.82
N SER A 658 14.62 -14.43 -10.46
CA SER A 658 14.84 -15.87 -10.67
C SER A 658 16.28 -16.26 -10.34
N MET A 659 16.59 -17.56 -10.29
CA MET A 659 17.99 -18.01 -10.11
C MET A 659 18.93 -17.50 -11.23
N ALA A 660 18.41 -17.27 -12.44
CA ALA A 660 19.20 -16.73 -13.55
C ALA A 660 19.36 -15.20 -13.46
N THR A 661 18.36 -14.52 -12.91
CA THR A 661 18.27 -13.06 -12.78
C THR A 661 17.73 -12.71 -11.39
N PRO A 662 18.57 -12.81 -10.33
CA PRO A 662 18.10 -12.62 -8.97
C PRO A 662 17.72 -11.16 -8.72
N PHE A 663 16.81 -10.94 -7.78
CA PHE A 663 16.60 -9.61 -7.21
C PHE A 663 17.84 -9.20 -6.39
N THR A 664 18.44 -8.06 -6.73
CA THR A 664 19.65 -7.53 -6.09
C THR A 664 19.43 -6.17 -5.42
N GLY A 665 18.26 -5.57 -5.61
CA GLY A 665 17.85 -4.31 -5.01
C GLY A 665 17.45 -4.42 -3.53
N SER A 666 16.62 -3.49 -3.09
CA SER A 666 16.06 -3.48 -1.73
C SER A 666 14.55 -3.27 -1.74
N LEU A 667 13.85 -3.80 -0.73
CA LEU A 667 12.46 -3.47 -0.44
C LEU A 667 12.33 -3.12 1.04
N ASP A 668 12.02 -1.87 1.33
CA ASP A 668 11.62 -1.42 2.66
C ASP A 668 10.10 -1.36 2.74
N GLY A 669 9.50 -2.15 3.63
CA GLY A 669 8.07 -2.10 3.88
C GLY A 669 7.63 -0.85 4.61
N ALA A 670 8.54 -0.07 5.21
CA ALA A 670 8.23 1.13 6.00
C ALA A 670 7.14 0.92 7.07
N GLY A 671 7.01 -0.31 7.60
CA GLY A 671 5.96 -0.67 8.56
C GLY A 671 4.61 -1.01 7.92
N HIS A 672 4.54 -1.15 6.60
CA HIS A 672 3.33 -1.54 5.87
C HIS A 672 3.24 -3.04 5.62
N THR A 673 2.02 -3.50 5.34
CA THR A 673 1.68 -4.90 5.12
C THR A 673 1.27 -5.20 3.68
N LEU A 674 1.62 -6.39 3.19
CA LEU A 674 1.00 -7.02 2.03
C LEU A 674 0.01 -8.08 2.51
N ALA A 675 -1.28 -7.83 2.33
CA ALA A 675 -2.34 -8.76 2.71
C ALA A 675 -2.69 -9.70 1.55
N ASN A 676 -3.05 -10.95 1.87
CA ASN A 676 -3.64 -11.92 0.93
C ASN A 676 -2.75 -12.29 -0.26
N LEU A 677 -1.43 -12.32 -0.09
CA LEU A 677 -0.50 -12.81 -1.12
C LEU A 677 -0.90 -14.23 -1.56
N TYR A 678 -1.12 -14.42 -2.86
CA TYR A 678 -1.50 -15.70 -3.44
C TYR A 678 -0.53 -16.08 -4.57
N ILE A 679 0.17 -17.20 -4.40
CA ILE A 679 1.06 -17.81 -5.40
C ILE A 679 0.76 -19.31 -5.44
N ASN A 680 0.38 -19.83 -6.59
CA ASN A 680 0.05 -21.25 -6.79
C ASN A 680 0.82 -21.86 -7.97
N LEU A 681 2.07 -22.22 -7.71
CA LEU A 681 3.01 -22.76 -8.68
C LEU A 681 3.52 -24.15 -8.27
N PRO A 682 2.64 -25.17 -8.13
CA PRO A 682 2.97 -26.45 -7.48
C PRO A 682 4.09 -27.26 -8.15
N SER A 683 4.46 -26.91 -9.38
CA SER A 683 5.57 -27.52 -10.13
C SER A 683 6.88 -26.71 -10.11
N ALA A 684 6.84 -25.43 -9.71
CA ALA A 684 7.98 -24.53 -9.74
C ALA A 684 8.87 -24.71 -8.50
N ASP A 685 10.18 -24.62 -8.69
CA ASP A 685 11.11 -24.44 -7.57
C ASP A 685 11.31 -22.94 -7.30
N TYR A 686 11.86 -22.60 -6.13
CA TYR A 686 12.23 -21.23 -5.76
C TYR A 686 11.02 -20.28 -5.79
N THR A 687 10.05 -20.54 -4.90
CA THR A 687 8.77 -19.83 -4.89
C THR A 687 8.61 -18.99 -3.63
N GLY A 688 8.21 -17.74 -3.80
CA GLY A 688 7.93 -16.75 -2.76
C GLY A 688 7.58 -15.41 -3.40
N LEU A 689 7.41 -14.35 -2.60
CA LEU A 689 7.34 -12.98 -3.14
C LEU A 689 8.51 -12.71 -4.10
N PHE A 690 9.70 -13.19 -3.71
CA PHE A 690 10.87 -13.30 -4.57
C PHE A 690 11.16 -14.75 -4.94
N GLY A 691 11.46 -15.02 -6.19
CA GLY A 691 11.93 -16.36 -6.58
C GLY A 691 13.33 -16.62 -6.03
N ALA A 692 14.27 -15.74 -6.41
CA ALA A 692 15.63 -15.73 -5.87
C ALA A 692 16.15 -14.32 -5.61
N ARG A 693 16.98 -14.18 -4.58
CA ARG A 693 17.65 -12.94 -4.18
C ARG A 693 19.16 -13.12 -4.07
N GLY A 694 19.92 -12.08 -4.40
CA GLY A 694 21.38 -12.05 -4.27
C GLY A 694 21.85 -10.68 -3.77
N ASN A 695 22.49 -10.61 -2.59
CA ASN A 695 22.93 -9.35 -1.97
C ASN A 695 21.81 -8.31 -1.71
N ALA A 696 20.53 -8.74 -1.71
CA ALA A 696 19.39 -7.87 -1.46
C ALA A 696 19.10 -7.65 0.05
N THR A 697 18.40 -6.56 0.35
CA THR A 697 17.87 -6.26 1.69
C THR A 697 16.35 -6.15 1.65
N ILE A 698 15.65 -6.90 2.51
CA ILE A 698 14.21 -6.76 2.71
C ILE A 698 13.97 -6.39 4.17
N ALA A 699 13.31 -5.27 4.41
CA ALA A 699 13.13 -4.73 5.75
C ALA A 699 11.67 -4.31 6.03
N ASN A 700 11.27 -4.29 7.30
CA ASN A 700 10.06 -3.63 7.82
C ASN A 700 8.76 -3.96 7.07
N ILE A 701 8.60 -5.19 6.59
CA ILE A 701 7.43 -5.64 5.81
C ILE A 701 6.67 -6.77 6.53
N GLY A 702 5.34 -6.68 6.53
CA GLY A 702 4.46 -7.70 7.09
C GLY A 702 3.67 -8.42 5.99
N LEU A 703 3.70 -9.75 5.97
CA LEU A 703 2.81 -10.54 5.10
C LEU A 703 1.61 -11.03 5.91
N LEU A 704 0.42 -10.52 5.58
CA LEU A 704 -0.82 -10.78 6.30
C LEU A 704 -1.71 -11.78 5.54
N GLY A 705 -1.75 -13.03 6.00
CA GLY A 705 -2.57 -14.08 5.39
C GLY A 705 -2.10 -14.51 4.00
N GLY A 706 -2.97 -15.20 3.26
CA GLY A 706 -2.65 -15.72 1.93
C GLY A 706 -1.93 -17.08 1.92
N SER A 707 -1.48 -17.49 0.73
CA SER A 707 -0.85 -18.79 0.50
C SER A 707 0.22 -18.76 -0.59
N VAL A 708 1.36 -19.38 -0.34
CA VAL A 708 2.43 -19.64 -1.31
C VAL A 708 2.61 -21.15 -1.47
N VAL A 709 2.33 -21.65 -2.67
CA VAL A 709 2.45 -23.06 -3.05
C VAL A 709 3.52 -23.20 -4.13
N GLY A 710 4.50 -24.05 -3.88
CA GLY A 710 5.57 -24.40 -4.82
C GLY A 710 5.96 -25.87 -4.74
N ARG A 711 6.97 -26.28 -5.51
CA ARG A 711 7.54 -27.64 -5.47
C ARG A 711 8.67 -27.76 -4.45
N ARG A 712 9.79 -27.07 -4.64
CA ARG A 712 10.90 -27.06 -3.68
C ARG A 712 11.42 -25.64 -3.45
N GLN A 713 12.05 -25.40 -2.30
CA GLN A 713 12.52 -24.07 -1.90
C GLN A 713 11.39 -23.06 -1.94
N VAL A 714 10.47 -23.19 -0.99
CA VAL A 714 9.29 -22.32 -0.88
C VAL A 714 9.37 -21.54 0.43
N GLY A 715 9.26 -20.22 0.35
CA GLY A 715 9.17 -19.33 1.51
C GLY A 715 8.25 -18.17 1.20
N SER A 716 7.61 -17.56 2.21
CA SER A 716 6.69 -16.46 1.94
C SER A 716 7.40 -15.24 1.36
N ILE A 717 8.62 -14.95 1.84
CA ILE A 717 9.45 -13.85 1.33
C ILE A 717 10.24 -14.31 0.13
N ALA A 718 10.98 -15.42 0.23
CA ALA A 718 11.74 -15.89 -0.93
C ALA A 718 11.89 -17.41 -0.98
N GLY A 719 11.95 -17.93 -2.20
CA GLY A 719 12.37 -19.30 -2.44
C GLY A 719 13.85 -19.51 -2.11
N TYR A 720 14.72 -18.67 -2.68
CA TYR A 720 16.18 -18.69 -2.42
C TYR A 720 16.71 -17.30 -2.02
N ALA A 721 17.66 -17.27 -1.08
CA ALA A 721 18.36 -16.05 -0.68
C ALA A 721 19.87 -16.28 -0.48
N GLY A 722 20.69 -15.69 -1.36
CA GLY A 722 22.15 -15.68 -1.25
C GLY A 722 22.69 -14.36 -0.70
N ASN A 723 23.45 -14.43 0.40
CA ASN A 723 24.10 -13.28 1.06
C ASN A 723 23.16 -12.07 1.24
N SER A 724 21.90 -12.32 1.62
CA SER A 724 20.86 -11.30 1.78
C SER A 724 20.52 -11.07 3.25
N SER A 725 20.01 -9.88 3.55
CA SER A 725 19.53 -9.49 4.88
C SER A 725 18.02 -9.37 4.91
N ILE A 726 17.38 -9.98 5.92
CA ILE A 726 15.97 -9.83 6.25
C ILE A 726 15.86 -9.23 7.65
N LEU A 727 15.18 -8.10 7.78
CA LEU A 727 15.13 -7.34 9.03
C LEU A 727 13.70 -6.91 9.35
N GLN A 728 13.22 -7.15 10.58
CA GLN A 728 11.90 -6.66 11.00
C GLN A 728 10.77 -7.12 10.08
N VAL A 729 10.78 -8.40 9.71
CA VAL A 729 9.78 -9.01 8.84
C VAL A 729 8.90 -9.96 9.63
N TYR A 730 7.61 -9.98 9.30
CA TYR A 730 6.75 -11.06 9.77
C TYR A 730 5.92 -11.67 8.65
N SER A 731 5.52 -12.92 8.85
CA SER A 731 4.66 -13.64 7.93
C SER A 731 3.58 -14.44 8.65
N SER A 732 2.34 -14.23 8.20
CA SER A 732 1.18 -15.08 8.46
C SER A 732 0.64 -15.71 7.17
N THR A 733 1.43 -15.69 6.10
CA THR A 733 1.15 -16.36 4.83
C THR A 733 1.52 -17.84 4.92
N SER A 734 0.57 -18.73 4.61
CA SER A 734 0.83 -20.18 4.63
C SER A 734 1.79 -20.58 3.50
N THR A 735 2.71 -21.51 3.76
CA THR A 735 3.64 -22.03 2.75
C THR A 735 3.52 -23.54 2.60
N SER A 736 3.49 -24.03 1.36
CA SER A 736 3.41 -25.48 1.12
C SER A 736 4.16 -25.96 -0.12
N GLY A 737 4.62 -27.22 -0.08
CA GLY A 737 5.27 -27.87 -1.21
C GLY A 737 5.82 -29.25 -0.90
N TYR A 738 6.80 -29.69 -1.69
CA TYR A 738 7.44 -31.00 -1.55
C TYR A 738 8.56 -30.98 -0.50
N SER A 739 9.62 -30.17 -0.67
CA SER A 739 10.77 -30.15 0.26
C SER A 739 11.45 -28.78 0.33
N PHE A 740 12.09 -28.49 1.47
CA PHE A 740 12.71 -27.20 1.79
C PHE A 740 11.67 -26.08 1.80
N ILE A 741 10.65 -26.28 2.61
CA ILE A 741 9.57 -25.31 2.80
C ILE A 741 9.85 -24.57 4.12
N GLY A 742 9.94 -23.25 4.07
CA GLY A 742 10.09 -22.41 5.25
C GLY A 742 8.98 -21.40 5.36
N GLY A 743 8.81 -20.83 6.55
CA GLY A 743 7.91 -19.71 6.77
C GLY A 743 8.35 -18.46 6.01
N ILE A 744 9.63 -18.07 6.14
CA ILE A 744 10.21 -16.88 5.48
C ILE A 744 10.99 -17.29 4.23
N LEU A 745 11.90 -18.26 4.36
CA LEU A 745 12.80 -18.69 3.28
C LEU A 745 12.66 -20.19 2.99
N GLY A 746 12.58 -20.54 1.72
CA GLY A 746 12.81 -21.92 1.29
C GLY A 746 14.25 -22.35 1.56
N GLU A 747 15.20 -21.56 1.06
CA GLU A 747 16.64 -21.79 1.17
C GLU A 747 17.43 -20.49 1.43
N GLY A 748 18.41 -20.54 2.34
CA GLY A 748 19.27 -19.40 2.68
C GLY A 748 20.76 -19.74 2.75
N TRP A 749 21.60 -18.92 2.13
CA TRP A 749 23.05 -19.10 2.00
C TRP A 749 23.81 -17.85 2.51
N ILE A 750 24.57 -17.98 3.61
CA ILE A 750 25.46 -16.93 4.20
C ILE A 750 24.72 -15.62 4.56
N GLY A 751 23.38 -15.63 4.65
CA GLY A 751 22.56 -14.44 4.95
C GLY A 751 22.22 -14.24 6.43
N SER A 752 21.32 -13.30 6.71
CA SER A 752 20.75 -13.10 8.05
C SER A 752 19.24 -12.87 8.04
N ILE A 753 18.58 -13.36 9.09
CA ILE A 753 17.20 -13.01 9.44
C ILE A 753 17.22 -12.47 10.87
N VAL A 754 16.81 -11.22 11.04
CA VAL A 754 16.91 -10.49 12.29
C VAL A 754 15.57 -9.88 12.67
N ASN A 755 15.21 -9.96 13.96
CA ASN A 755 13.98 -9.37 14.49
C ASN A 755 12.75 -9.77 13.68
N SER A 756 12.49 -11.06 13.50
CA SER A 756 11.46 -11.51 12.56
C SER A 756 10.66 -12.70 13.10
N TYR A 757 9.41 -12.85 12.67
CA TYR A 757 8.58 -13.96 13.15
C TYR A 757 7.66 -14.58 12.10
N VAL A 758 7.27 -15.84 12.35
CA VAL A 758 6.32 -16.59 11.52
C VAL A 758 5.18 -17.11 12.39
N ALA A 759 3.95 -16.77 12.00
CA ALA A 759 2.72 -17.21 12.67
C ALA A 759 1.86 -18.15 11.81
N SER A 760 2.32 -18.50 10.60
CA SER A 760 1.60 -19.33 9.65
C SER A 760 2.10 -20.76 9.53
N SER A 761 1.25 -21.61 8.97
CA SER A 761 1.57 -23.01 8.73
C SER A 761 2.59 -23.17 7.60
N VAL A 762 3.52 -24.10 7.82
CA VAL A 762 4.56 -24.51 6.90
C VAL A 762 4.39 -26.01 6.65
N SER A 763 4.06 -26.39 5.42
CA SER A 763 3.75 -27.78 5.08
C SER A 763 4.63 -28.35 3.98
N ALA A 764 5.35 -29.43 4.28
CA ALA A 764 6.15 -30.17 3.31
C ALA A 764 5.84 -31.67 3.37
N LEU A 765 6.13 -32.39 2.28
CA LEU A 765 6.26 -33.85 2.31
C LEU A 765 7.64 -34.28 2.84
N GLY A 766 8.68 -33.49 2.55
CA GLY A 766 10.07 -33.68 2.99
C GLY A 766 10.44 -32.80 4.18
N ALA A 767 11.43 -31.92 4.00
CA ALA A 767 11.93 -31.03 5.04
C ALA A 767 11.12 -29.72 5.15
N ALA A 768 10.76 -29.35 6.38
CA ALA A 768 10.03 -28.11 6.70
C ALA A 768 10.61 -27.42 7.93
N GLY A 769 10.76 -26.10 7.90
CA GLY A 769 11.18 -25.32 9.07
C GLY A 769 10.26 -24.13 9.32
N GLY A 770 9.95 -23.85 10.59
CA GLY A 770 9.07 -22.73 10.94
C GLY A 770 9.53 -21.39 10.38
N VAL A 771 10.84 -21.17 10.22
CA VAL A 771 11.43 -19.95 9.63
C VAL A 771 12.10 -20.26 8.28
N ILE A 772 12.99 -21.25 8.23
CA ILE A 772 13.78 -21.59 7.03
C ILE A 772 13.65 -23.09 6.70
N GLY A 773 13.41 -23.42 5.43
CA GLY A 773 13.38 -24.82 4.97
C GLY A 773 14.75 -25.50 4.96
N TYR A 774 15.74 -24.90 4.29
CA TYR A 774 17.13 -25.36 4.21
C TYR A 774 18.11 -24.18 4.41
N THR A 775 19.25 -24.39 5.05
CA THR A 775 20.29 -23.35 5.11
C THR A 775 21.73 -23.86 5.03
N ASP A 776 22.58 -23.03 4.43
CA ASP A 776 24.04 -23.09 4.53
C ASP A 776 24.56 -21.82 5.22
N ALA A 777 24.83 -21.92 6.52
CA ALA A 777 25.43 -20.87 7.35
C ALA A 777 24.64 -19.53 7.47
N THR A 778 23.31 -19.53 7.35
CA THR A 778 22.49 -18.34 7.66
C THR A 778 22.44 -18.08 9.17
N THR A 779 22.45 -16.81 9.56
CA THR A 779 22.24 -16.38 10.96
C THR A 779 20.78 -16.07 11.24
N LEU A 780 20.23 -16.63 12.31
CA LEU A 780 18.92 -16.26 12.87
C LEU A 780 19.12 -15.53 14.19
N SER A 781 18.66 -14.28 14.29
CA SER A 781 18.82 -13.44 15.48
C SER A 781 17.52 -12.79 15.93
N SER A 782 17.12 -13.01 17.19
CA SER A 782 15.89 -12.48 17.77
C SER A 782 14.67 -12.81 16.89
N VAL A 783 14.46 -14.10 16.66
CA VAL A 783 13.38 -14.63 15.80
C VAL A 783 12.48 -15.58 16.56
N TYR A 784 11.24 -15.73 16.11
CA TYR A 784 10.43 -16.86 16.57
C TYR A 784 9.46 -17.44 15.53
N ALA A 785 9.06 -18.70 15.73
CA ALA A 785 7.98 -19.34 14.97
C ALA A 785 6.89 -19.88 15.90
N SER A 786 5.62 -19.64 15.54
CA SER A 786 4.45 -20.15 16.26
C SER A 786 3.44 -20.86 15.35
N GLY A 787 3.63 -20.87 14.04
CA GLY A 787 2.75 -21.58 13.12
C GLY A 787 3.02 -23.08 13.03
N TYR A 788 2.01 -23.86 12.62
CA TYR A 788 2.11 -25.32 12.52
C TYR A 788 3.16 -25.76 11.48
N VAL A 789 4.03 -26.71 11.83
CA VAL A 789 5.04 -27.25 10.90
C VAL A 789 4.74 -28.71 10.57
N SER A 790 4.28 -29.01 9.35
CA SER A 790 4.10 -30.38 8.83
C SER A 790 5.22 -30.81 7.89
N GLY A 791 5.67 -32.07 8.04
CA GLY A 791 6.75 -32.66 7.25
C GLY A 791 7.50 -33.77 7.98
N GLY A 792 8.04 -34.74 7.24
CA GLY A 792 8.75 -35.90 7.78
C GLY A 792 10.05 -35.54 8.50
N VAL A 793 10.72 -34.48 8.04
CA VAL A 793 11.94 -33.91 8.67
C VAL A 793 11.66 -32.44 9.02
N GLY A 794 10.77 -32.22 9.99
CA GLY A 794 10.32 -30.88 10.38
C GLY A 794 10.96 -30.37 11.67
N GLY A 795 11.44 -29.12 11.68
CA GLY A 795 11.98 -28.43 12.86
C GLY A 795 11.20 -27.17 13.21
N GLY A 796 11.22 -26.76 14.49
CA GLY A 796 10.52 -25.57 14.97
C GLY A 796 10.99 -24.28 14.31
N LEU A 797 12.27 -24.21 13.90
CA LEU A 797 12.86 -23.05 13.22
C LEU A 797 13.41 -23.42 11.84
N ILE A 798 14.17 -24.50 11.74
CA ILE A 798 14.92 -24.89 10.54
C ILE A 798 14.51 -26.30 10.13
N GLY A 799 14.28 -26.53 8.83
CA GLY A 799 14.03 -27.88 8.33
C GLY A 799 15.31 -28.72 8.39
N VAL A 800 16.31 -28.36 7.60
CA VAL A 800 17.63 -29.01 7.56
C VAL A 800 18.73 -27.98 7.25
N PHE A 801 20.01 -28.36 7.41
CA PHE A 801 21.15 -27.52 7.04
C PHE A 801 22.30 -28.34 6.46
N GLY A 802 23.15 -27.73 5.62
CA GLY A 802 24.41 -28.32 5.16
C GLY A 802 25.59 -27.86 6.02
N TYR A 803 25.81 -26.54 6.09
CA TYR A 803 26.72 -25.89 7.05
C TYR A 803 25.99 -25.31 8.24
N SER A 804 26.57 -25.45 9.43
CA SER A 804 25.96 -25.03 10.70
C SER A 804 25.51 -23.56 10.67
N PRO A 805 24.21 -23.27 10.89
CA PRO A 805 23.72 -21.92 11.06
C PRO A 805 24.12 -21.35 12.42
N THR A 806 24.00 -20.03 12.59
CA THR A 806 24.18 -19.36 13.88
C THR A 806 22.82 -18.96 14.44
N LEU A 807 22.48 -19.40 15.64
CA LEU A 807 21.24 -19.03 16.32
C LEU A 807 21.56 -18.11 17.51
N VAL A 808 20.90 -16.97 17.58
CA VAL A 808 21.01 -15.99 18.67
C VAL A 808 19.60 -15.60 19.08
N ASN A 809 19.19 -15.88 20.32
CA ASN A 809 17.85 -15.55 20.82
C ASN A 809 16.74 -16.06 19.88
N ALA A 810 16.81 -17.33 19.47
CA ALA A 810 15.83 -17.91 18.55
C ALA A 810 14.84 -18.79 19.33
N TYR A 811 13.54 -18.57 19.14
CA TYR A 811 12.49 -19.22 19.93
C TYR A 811 11.44 -19.90 19.05
N TRP A 812 10.75 -20.92 19.55
CA TRP A 812 9.55 -21.41 18.87
C TRP A 812 8.53 -21.93 19.88
N ASP A 813 7.26 -21.84 19.51
CA ASP A 813 6.16 -22.40 20.29
C ASP A 813 6.05 -23.90 20.01
N SER A 814 6.45 -24.72 20.98
CA SER A 814 6.46 -26.18 20.85
C SER A 814 5.06 -26.81 20.75
N GLU A 815 4.03 -26.13 21.24
CA GLU A 815 2.65 -26.63 21.27
C GLU A 815 1.96 -26.37 19.92
N THR A 816 2.12 -25.16 19.38
CA THR A 816 1.46 -24.77 18.12
C THR A 816 2.28 -25.19 16.90
N THR A 817 3.61 -25.17 16.93
CA THR A 817 4.43 -25.73 15.84
C THR A 817 4.32 -27.25 15.78
N GLY A 818 4.10 -27.90 16.94
CA GLY A 818 4.11 -29.34 17.10
C GLY A 818 5.52 -29.96 17.05
N ARG A 819 6.57 -29.15 17.27
CA ARG A 819 7.99 -29.57 17.17
C ARG A 819 8.72 -29.37 18.49
N SER A 820 9.44 -30.40 18.92
CA SER A 820 10.25 -30.38 20.15
C SER A 820 11.70 -29.95 19.94
N THR A 821 12.17 -29.87 18.69
CA THR A 821 13.54 -29.47 18.33
C THR A 821 13.55 -28.29 17.38
N ASN A 822 14.60 -27.46 17.42
CA ASN A 822 14.73 -26.30 16.53
C ASN A 822 15.03 -26.71 15.08
N VAL A 823 15.71 -27.83 14.87
CA VAL A 823 16.04 -28.38 13.54
C VAL A 823 15.29 -29.70 13.31
N GLY A 824 14.91 -29.97 12.07
CA GLY A 824 14.35 -31.25 11.66
C GLY A 824 15.30 -32.42 11.86
N GLY A 825 14.76 -33.63 11.89
CA GLY A 825 15.54 -34.85 12.13
C GLY A 825 15.96 -35.05 13.59
N GLY A 826 15.36 -34.31 14.53
CA GLY A 826 15.63 -34.43 15.97
C GLY A 826 16.92 -33.72 16.42
N VAL A 827 17.49 -32.86 15.59
CA VAL A 827 18.72 -32.12 15.89
C VAL A 827 18.39 -30.86 16.72
N THR A 828 19.17 -30.62 17.78
CA THR A 828 19.09 -29.39 18.58
C THR A 828 20.40 -28.63 18.52
N LEU A 829 20.38 -27.42 17.94
CA LEU A 829 21.52 -26.51 17.92
C LEU A 829 21.48 -25.53 19.11
N PRO A 830 22.64 -25.14 19.68
CA PRO A 830 22.71 -24.08 20.70
C PRO A 830 22.09 -22.76 20.20
N GLY A 831 21.54 -21.96 21.11
CA GLY A 831 20.94 -20.66 20.81
C GLY A 831 19.46 -20.68 20.40
N GLY A 832 18.87 -21.87 20.23
CA GLY A 832 17.43 -22.06 20.09
C GLY A 832 16.76 -22.54 21.37
N THR A 833 15.60 -21.97 21.73
CA THR A 833 14.82 -22.36 22.93
C THR A 833 13.36 -22.64 22.59
N ALA A 834 12.86 -23.82 22.98
CA ALA A 834 11.44 -24.16 22.91
C ALA A 834 10.67 -23.47 24.05
N LEU A 835 9.52 -22.87 23.76
CA LEU A 835 8.60 -22.31 24.74
C LEU A 835 7.20 -22.90 24.52
N THR A 836 6.35 -22.89 25.55
CA THR A 836 4.90 -23.13 25.39
C THR A 836 4.20 -21.86 24.92
N THR A 837 2.95 -21.96 24.47
CA THR A 837 2.13 -20.79 24.11
C THR A 837 2.07 -19.80 25.26
N ALA A 838 1.83 -20.27 26.48
CA ALA A 838 1.74 -19.42 27.67
C ALA A 838 3.08 -18.76 28.05
N GLN A 839 4.22 -19.39 27.75
CA GLN A 839 5.54 -18.81 28.02
C GLN A 839 5.96 -17.76 26.99
N LEU A 840 5.53 -17.93 25.74
CA LEU A 840 5.84 -16.99 24.68
C LEU A 840 4.87 -15.80 24.66
N GLN A 841 3.69 -15.92 25.27
CA GLN A 841 2.76 -14.82 25.49
C GLN A 841 3.04 -14.05 26.79
N GLY A 842 2.74 -12.75 26.83
CA GLY A 842 2.74 -11.94 28.06
C GLY A 842 4.07 -11.29 28.44
N ALA A 843 5.20 -11.78 27.96
CA ALA A 843 6.52 -11.19 28.21
C ALA A 843 7.45 -11.34 26.99
N LEU A 844 8.42 -10.43 26.86
CA LEU A 844 9.43 -10.54 25.81
C LEU A 844 10.43 -11.66 26.14
N PRO A 845 10.75 -12.55 25.18
CA PRO A 845 11.84 -13.50 25.33
C PRO A 845 13.18 -12.80 25.57
N ALA A 846 14.10 -13.48 26.25
CA ALA A 846 15.42 -12.92 26.54
C ALA A 846 16.16 -12.54 25.25
N GLY A 847 16.76 -11.35 25.23
CA GLY A 847 17.50 -10.82 24.08
C GLY A 847 16.66 -10.10 23.02
N PHE A 848 15.33 -10.03 23.18
CA PHE A 848 14.48 -9.18 22.35
C PHE A 848 14.56 -7.73 22.85
N ASP A 849 14.86 -6.80 21.95
CA ASP A 849 14.97 -5.37 22.27
C ASP A 849 13.56 -4.76 22.44
N PRO A 850 13.22 -4.19 23.61
CA PRO A 850 11.91 -3.57 23.85
C PRO A 850 11.68 -2.30 23.02
N THR A 851 12.68 -1.74 22.34
CA THR A 851 12.50 -0.65 21.37
C THR A 851 11.97 -1.14 20.03
N VAL A 852 12.25 -2.40 19.67
CA VAL A 852 11.80 -3.06 18.44
C VAL A 852 10.53 -3.87 18.68
N TRP A 853 10.46 -4.55 19.83
CA TRP A 853 9.40 -5.51 20.14
C TRP A 853 8.45 -5.00 21.24
N GLY A 854 7.16 -5.29 21.07
CA GLY A 854 6.10 -5.12 22.06
C GLY A 854 5.54 -6.47 22.50
N THR A 855 4.83 -6.48 23.64
CA THR A 855 4.08 -7.63 24.15
C THR A 855 3.04 -7.12 25.16
N GLY A 856 2.17 -8.01 25.65
CA GLY A 856 1.13 -7.73 26.63
C GLY A 856 0.37 -9.00 27.01
N PRO A 857 -0.56 -8.94 27.97
CA PRO A 857 -1.35 -10.11 28.38
C PRO A 857 -2.02 -10.80 27.18
N GLY A 858 -1.72 -12.09 26.98
CA GLY A 858 -2.25 -12.88 25.86
C GLY A 858 -1.65 -12.55 24.48
N LEU A 859 -0.67 -11.64 24.39
CA LEU A 859 0.01 -11.28 23.15
C LEU A 859 1.34 -12.02 23.01
N TYR A 860 1.56 -12.63 21.84
CA TYR A 860 2.92 -12.98 21.40
C TYR A 860 3.75 -11.70 21.20
N PRO A 861 5.09 -11.77 21.18
CA PRO A 861 5.92 -10.62 20.86
C PRO A 861 5.59 -10.10 19.46
N TYR A 862 5.35 -8.81 19.30
CA TYR A 862 5.04 -8.19 18.01
C TYR A 862 6.03 -7.07 17.68
N LEU A 863 6.24 -6.81 16.39
CA LEU A 863 7.12 -5.74 15.93
C LEU A 863 6.42 -4.39 16.04
N LYS A 864 6.99 -3.44 16.80
CA LYS A 864 6.42 -2.11 17.00
C LYS A 864 6.39 -1.27 15.74
N ALA A 865 7.26 -1.54 14.77
CA ALA A 865 7.34 -0.80 13.50
C ALA A 865 6.01 -0.81 12.71
N PHE A 866 5.12 -1.77 12.99
CA PHE A 866 3.82 -1.88 12.32
C PHE A 866 2.68 -1.24 13.12
N TYR A 867 2.92 -0.65 14.28
CA TYR A 867 1.87 -0.11 15.13
C TYR A 867 2.21 1.33 15.52
N GLY A 868 1.18 2.17 15.71
CA GLY A 868 1.42 3.53 16.23
C GLY A 868 2.17 3.49 17.56
N ALA A 869 2.93 4.55 17.88
CA ALA A 869 3.79 4.59 19.07
C ALA A 869 3.05 4.31 20.41
N SER A 870 1.73 4.51 20.44
CA SER A 870 0.85 4.27 21.58
C SER A 870 -0.15 3.13 21.34
N GLU A 871 -0.10 2.44 20.21
CA GLU A 871 -1.04 1.38 19.86
C GLU A 871 -0.56 0.02 20.40
N VAL A 872 -1.47 -0.69 21.06
CA VAL A 872 -1.29 -2.10 21.44
C VAL A 872 -2.29 -2.92 20.62
N PRO A 873 -1.82 -3.88 19.81
CA PRO A 873 -2.71 -4.67 18.99
C PRO A 873 -3.62 -5.57 19.83
N VAL A 874 -4.77 -5.90 19.26
CA VAL A 874 -5.71 -6.86 19.85
C VAL A 874 -5.41 -8.23 19.29
N ALA A 875 -5.23 -9.22 20.18
CA ALA A 875 -5.20 -10.62 19.78
C ALA A 875 -6.61 -11.18 19.67
N ILE A 876 -6.93 -11.71 18.49
CA ILE A 876 -8.10 -12.52 18.25
C ILE A 876 -7.70 -13.99 18.23
N SER A 877 -8.29 -14.80 19.09
CA SER A 877 -7.85 -16.18 19.31
C SER A 877 -8.99 -17.16 19.62
N GLY A 878 -8.72 -18.42 19.32
CA GLY A 878 -9.59 -19.55 19.59
C GLY A 878 -8.91 -20.85 19.22
N THR A 879 -9.65 -21.95 19.31
CA THR A 879 -9.19 -23.27 18.86
C THR A 879 -10.06 -23.75 17.71
N ALA A 880 -9.42 -24.14 16.62
CA ALA A 880 -10.07 -24.72 15.45
C ALA A 880 -10.15 -26.25 15.60
N TYR A 881 -11.32 -26.80 15.34
CA TYR A 881 -11.62 -28.22 15.43
C TYR A 881 -12.23 -28.73 14.12
N THR A 882 -11.93 -29.97 13.75
CA THR A 882 -12.59 -30.64 12.60
C THR A 882 -13.99 -31.12 12.94
N ASP A 883 -14.33 -31.12 14.22
CA ASP A 883 -15.60 -31.57 14.79
C ASP A 883 -16.10 -30.58 15.88
N SER A 884 -17.04 -31.01 16.72
CA SER A 884 -17.65 -30.22 17.79
C SER A 884 -16.74 -30.07 19.03
N GLY A 885 -15.51 -29.61 18.83
CA GLY A 885 -14.63 -29.18 19.92
C GLY A 885 -13.65 -30.23 20.47
N THR A 886 -13.42 -31.34 19.76
CA THR A 886 -12.57 -32.44 20.27
C THR A 886 -11.30 -32.64 19.45
N THR A 887 -11.39 -32.78 18.12
CA THR A 887 -10.23 -33.04 17.27
C THR A 887 -9.69 -31.73 16.70
N ALA A 888 -8.48 -31.35 17.10
CA ALA A 888 -7.81 -30.15 16.61
C ALA A 888 -7.67 -30.17 15.08
N SER A 889 -8.12 -29.10 14.44
CA SER A 889 -7.86 -28.83 13.03
C SER A 889 -6.48 -28.21 12.90
N LYS A 890 -5.52 -28.92 12.32
CA LYS A 890 -4.11 -28.50 12.28
C LYS A 890 -3.80 -27.72 11.01
N GLY A 891 -3.14 -26.56 11.14
CA GLY A 891 -2.71 -25.76 10.00
C GLY A 891 -3.85 -25.14 9.18
N ALA A 892 -5.08 -25.09 9.72
CA ALA A 892 -6.23 -24.52 9.03
C ALA A 892 -6.10 -23.00 8.96
N GLY A 893 -6.29 -22.42 7.76
CA GLY A 893 -6.36 -20.98 7.58
C GLY A 893 -7.58 -20.39 8.27
N VAL A 894 -7.36 -19.36 9.07
CA VAL A 894 -8.38 -18.61 9.80
C VAL A 894 -8.31 -17.14 9.40
N THR A 895 -9.43 -16.58 8.98
CA THR A 895 -9.61 -15.15 8.72
C THR A 895 -10.52 -14.56 9.79
N VAL A 896 -10.21 -13.35 10.25
CA VAL A 896 -11.00 -12.62 11.23
C VAL A 896 -11.55 -11.34 10.60
N MET A 897 -12.86 -11.13 10.74
CA MET A 897 -13.57 -9.94 10.28
C MET A 897 -14.14 -9.16 11.47
N ALA A 898 -14.12 -7.84 11.36
CA ALA A 898 -14.90 -6.93 12.22
C ALA A 898 -15.19 -5.63 11.46
N GLY A 899 -16.37 -5.04 11.67
CA GLY A 899 -16.80 -3.82 10.99
C GLY A 899 -16.79 -3.89 9.45
N GLY A 900 -16.92 -5.09 8.87
CA GLY A 900 -16.84 -5.31 7.43
C GLY A 900 -15.44 -5.46 6.85
N ASN A 901 -14.39 -5.36 7.68
CA ASN A 901 -13.00 -5.43 7.25
C ASN A 901 -12.34 -6.73 7.74
N GLN A 902 -11.39 -7.25 6.98
CA GLN A 902 -10.47 -8.29 7.47
C GLN A 902 -9.49 -7.63 8.44
N VAL A 903 -9.58 -7.99 9.71
CA VAL A 903 -8.78 -7.37 10.78
C VAL A 903 -7.59 -8.23 11.17
N GLY A 904 -7.61 -9.52 10.86
CA GLY A 904 -6.50 -10.42 11.16
C GLY A 904 -6.60 -11.72 10.38
N SER A 905 -5.49 -12.44 10.33
CA SER A 905 -5.44 -13.78 9.76
C SER A 905 -4.41 -14.62 10.50
N ALA A 906 -4.63 -15.92 10.53
CA ALA A 906 -3.78 -16.89 11.20
C ALA A 906 -3.89 -18.25 10.54
N THR A 907 -3.05 -19.17 11.00
CA THR A 907 -3.30 -20.60 10.81
C THR A 907 -3.34 -21.27 12.18
N SER A 908 -4.19 -22.28 12.35
CA SER A 908 -4.19 -23.05 13.59
C SER A 908 -2.91 -23.87 13.76
N GLY A 909 -2.44 -23.99 15.00
CA GLY A 909 -1.32 -24.81 15.40
C GLY A 909 -1.62 -26.32 15.40
N ALA A 910 -0.66 -27.13 15.82
CA ALA A 910 -0.80 -28.58 15.98
C ALA A 910 -1.87 -28.97 17.03
N ASN A 911 -2.12 -28.09 18.00
CA ASN A 911 -3.16 -28.19 19.02
C ASN A 911 -4.48 -27.52 18.60
N GLY A 912 -4.57 -26.99 17.38
CA GLY A 912 -5.75 -26.28 16.86
C GLY A 912 -5.83 -24.82 17.27
N TYR A 913 -4.99 -24.35 18.21
CA TYR A 913 -5.00 -22.95 18.65
C TYR A 913 -4.58 -22.03 17.51
N TYR A 914 -5.35 -20.98 17.26
CA TYR A 914 -5.00 -19.93 16.30
C TYR A 914 -4.94 -18.59 17.00
N TYR A 915 -4.07 -17.73 16.49
CA TYR A 915 -3.80 -16.40 17.02
C TYR A 915 -3.63 -15.43 15.85
N ALA A 916 -4.58 -14.53 15.69
CA ALA A 916 -4.56 -13.47 14.70
C ALA A 916 -4.38 -12.12 15.42
N LEU A 917 -3.39 -11.34 15.00
CA LEU A 917 -3.22 -9.96 15.47
C LEU A 917 -4.06 -9.01 14.61
N SER A 918 -4.66 -8.01 15.26
CA SER A 918 -5.35 -6.94 14.54
C SER A 918 -4.37 -6.13 13.67
N ALA A 919 -4.83 -5.70 12.50
CA ALA A 919 -4.12 -4.77 11.63
C ALA A 919 -3.86 -3.41 12.32
N PRO A 920 -2.84 -2.65 11.88
CA PRO A 920 -2.51 -1.33 12.44
C PRO A 920 -3.66 -0.33 12.31
N GLY A 921 -3.83 0.57 13.29
CA GLY A 921 -4.89 1.60 13.27
C GLY A 921 -6.33 1.09 13.42
N PHE A 922 -6.54 -0.21 13.59
CA PHE A 922 -7.87 -0.77 13.80
C PHE A 922 -8.24 -0.83 15.29
N THR A 923 -9.29 -0.10 15.65
CA THR A 923 -10.02 -0.29 16.92
C THR A 923 -11.33 -1.02 16.62
N ASP A 924 -11.69 -2.03 17.41
CA ASP A 924 -12.99 -2.71 17.29
C ASP A 924 -14.14 -1.68 17.27
N PRO A 925 -14.93 -1.58 16.18
CA PRO A 925 -16.03 -0.63 16.07
C PRO A 925 -17.26 -1.04 16.90
N GLY A 926 -17.14 -2.04 17.77
CA GLY A 926 -18.22 -2.53 18.63
C GLY A 926 -19.15 -3.51 17.93
N THR A 927 -18.78 -4.04 16.76
CA THR A 927 -19.58 -5.04 16.02
C THR A 927 -19.25 -6.47 16.43
N GLY A 928 -18.22 -6.67 17.26
CA GLY A 928 -17.67 -7.99 17.58
C GLY A 928 -16.84 -8.58 16.43
N PHE A 929 -16.29 -9.76 16.69
CA PHE A 929 -15.35 -10.47 15.82
C PHE A 929 -15.99 -11.71 15.22
N LEU A 930 -15.82 -11.90 13.92
CA LEU A 930 -16.15 -13.12 13.20
C LEU A 930 -14.86 -13.80 12.74
N ALA A 931 -14.50 -14.92 13.36
CA ALA A 931 -13.45 -15.80 12.87
C ALA A 931 -14.05 -16.89 11.98
N TYR A 932 -13.41 -17.23 10.86
CA TYR A 932 -13.87 -18.29 9.98
C TYR A 932 -12.75 -19.00 9.22
N THR A 933 -13.00 -20.25 8.84
CA THR A 933 -12.23 -21.02 7.85
C THR A 933 -13.07 -21.19 6.58
N SER A 934 -12.57 -21.92 5.57
CA SER A 934 -13.37 -22.28 4.40
C SER A 934 -14.63 -23.12 4.70
N SER A 935 -14.80 -23.63 5.92
CA SER A 935 -15.89 -24.54 6.27
C SER A 935 -16.42 -24.41 7.71
N SER A 936 -16.07 -23.35 8.44
CA SER A 936 -16.47 -23.15 9.84
C SER A 936 -16.45 -21.67 10.21
N ALA A 937 -17.27 -21.25 11.17
CA ALA A 937 -17.30 -19.86 11.62
C ALA A 937 -17.67 -19.73 13.11
N SER A 938 -17.14 -18.70 13.77
CA SER A 938 -17.46 -18.35 15.15
C SER A 938 -17.54 -16.83 15.27
N TYR A 939 -18.64 -16.34 15.84
CA TYR A 939 -18.88 -14.93 16.11
C TYR A 939 -19.04 -14.67 17.61
N GLY A 940 -18.50 -13.54 18.09
CA GLY A 940 -18.69 -13.08 19.46
C GLY A 940 -18.14 -11.68 19.71
N SER A 941 -18.55 -11.07 20.82
CA SER A 941 -18.06 -9.76 21.27
C SER A 941 -16.66 -9.82 21.90
N ALA A 942 -16.24 -10.97 22.43
CA ALA A 942 -14.89 -11.18 22.95
C ALA A 942 -13.89 -11.53 21.85
N SER A 943 -12.67 -11.01 21.95
CA SER A 943 -11.58 -11.35 21.03
C SER A 943 -10.96 -12.73 21.28
N SER A 944 -11.22 -13.35 22.43
CA SER A 944 -10.71 -14.68 22.78
C SER A 944 -11.84 -15.71 22.92
N GLY A 945 -11.54 -16.98 22.64
CA GLY A 945 -12.49 -18.08 22.83
C GLY A 945 -13.41 -18.32 21.62
N LEU A 946 -13.07 -17.75 20.46
CA LEU A 946 -13.80 -17.93 19.20
C LEU A 946 -13.49 -19.30 18.57
N ASN A 947 -13.85 -20.38 19.26
CA ASN A 947 -13.54 -21.73 18.80
C ASN A 947 -14.34 -22.09 17.54
N LEU A 948 -13.67 -22.64 16.54
CA LEU A 948 -14.26 -23.00 15.25
C LEU A 948 -14.57 -24.50 15.24
N TRP A 949 -15.80 -24.88 14.90
CA TRP A 949 -16.21 -26.29 14.78
C TRP A 949 -16.55 -26.62 13.34
N GLY A 950 -16.04 -27.76 12.85
CA GLY A 950 -16.26 -28.23 11.49
C GLY A 950 -17.73 -28.14 11.06
N GLY A 951 -17.99 -27.45 9.94
CA GLY A 951 -19.33 -27.31 9.36
C GLY A 951 -20.33 -26.46 10.16
N THR A 952 -19.88 -25.73 11.19
CA THR A 952 -20.75 -25.06 12.16
C THR A 952 -20.54 -23.56 12.18
N LEU A 953 -21.64 -22.79 12.22
CA LEU A 953 -21.65 -21.39 12.64
C LEU A 953 -21.92 -21.35 14.15
N ARG A 954 -20.95 -20.88 14.93
CA ARG A 954 -21.11 -20.60 16.35
C ARG A 954 -21.34 -19.13 16.58
N VAL A 955 -22.27 -18.79 17.47
CA VAL A 955 -22.61 -17.40 17.80
C VAL A 955 -22.73 -17.26 19.30
N ALA A 956 -21.77 -16.57 19.92
CA ALA A 956 -21.93 -16.03 21.27
C ALA A 956 -22.50 -14.61 21.16
N THR A 957 -23.62 -14.33 21.84
CA THR A 957 -24.33 -13.05 21.66
C THR A 957 -24.97 -12.53 22.93
N ASP A 958 -25.00 -11.20 23.04
CA ASP A 958 -25.80 -10.47 24.03
C ASP A 958 -27.13 -9.96 23.44
N ALA A 959 -27.40 -10.25 22.16
CA ALA A 959 -28.66 -9.90 21.52
C ALA A 959 -29.82 -10.68 22.16
N THR A 960 -30.97 -10.02 22.31
CA THR A 960 -32.17 -10.65 22.89
C THR A 960 -33.06 -11.30 21.85
N THR A 961 -32.78 -11.13 20.55
CA THR A 961 -33.55 -11.73 19.45
C THR A 961 -32.67 -12.26 18.33
N ASN A 962 -33.19 -13.21 17.55
CA ASN A 962 -32.50 -13.78 16.38
C ASN A 962 -32.28 -12.74 15.27
N SER A 963 -33.24 -11.85 15.03
CA SER A 963 -33.08 -10.75 14.07
C SER A 963 -31.94 -9.80 14.45
N ALA A 964 -31.85 -9.39 15.71
CA ALA A 964 -30.77 -8.52 16.21
C ALA A 964 -29.41 -9.23 16.15
N MET A 965 -29.36 -10.52 16.49
CA MET A 965 -28.15 -11.34 16.34
C MET A 965 -27.68 -11.39 14.88
N GLN A 966 -28.61 -11.61 13.93
CA GLN A 966 -28.30 -11.61 12.50
C GLN A 966 -27.78 -10.25 12.02
N THR A 967 -28.36 -9.14 12.51
CA THR A 967 -27.86 -7.79 12.23
C THR A 967 -26.45 -7.58 12.76
N ALA A 968 -26.16 -7.99 14.00
CA ALA A 968 -24.83 -7.85 14.59
C ALA A 968 -23.77 -8.69 13.86
N LEU A 969 -24.10 -9.95 13.54
CA LEU A 969 -23.26 -10.83 12.72
C LEU A 969 -23.00 -10.25 11.33
N ALA A 970 -24.03 -9.70 10.68
CA ALA A 970 -23.90 -9.01 9.40
C ALA A 970 -23.02 -7.76 9.50
N GLY A 971 -23.09 -7.02 10.61
CA GLY A 971 -22.19 -5.90 10.89
C GLY A 971 -20.72 -6.30 10.93
N ALA A 972 -20.39 -7.50 11.41
CA ALA A 972 -19.00 -7.97 11.49
C ALA A 972 -18.37 -8.20 10.11
N TYR A 973 -19.11 -8.77 9.14
CA TYR A 973 -18.60 -9.04 7.78
C TYR A 973 -19.03 -8.01 6.72
N GLY A 974 -19.91 -7.07 7.07
CA GLY A 974 -20.30 -5.96 6.21
C GLY A 974 -20.86 -6.40 4.85
N SER A 975 -20.32 -5.82 3.77
CA SER A 975 -20.73 -6.12 2.38
C SER A 975 -20.06 -7.37 1.79
N ASN A 976 -19.31 -8.15 2.56
CA ASN A 976 -18.62 -9.35 2.07
C ASN A 976 -19.59 -10.50 1.78
N THR A 977 -20.03 -10.60 0.53
CA THR A 977 -21.01 -11.59 0.06
C THR A 977 -20.48 -13.03 0.09
N ALA A 978 -19.16 -13.22 -0.08
CA ALA A 978 -18.53 -14.54 0.00
C ALA A 978 -18.63 -15.10 1.43
N VAL A 979 -18.36 -14.26 2.43
CA VAL A 979 -18.56 -14.63 3.85
C VAL A 979 -20.04 -14.89 4.12
N GLY A 980 -20.95 -14.00 3.71
CA GLY A 980 -22.40 -14.25 3.86
C GLY A 980 -22.87 -15.58 3.23
N THR A 981 -22.31 -15.95 2.08
CA THR A 981 -22.59 -17.23 1.39
C THR A 981 -22.03 -18.42 2.18
N LEU A 982 -20.80 -18.32 2.69
CA LEU A 982 -20.23 -19.31 3.60
C LEU A 982 -21.13 -19.52 4.82
N LEU A 983 -21.48 -18.44 5.53
CA LEU A 983 -22.24 -18.52 6.79
C LEU A 983 -23.62 -19.14 6.61
N SER A 984 -24.29 -18.83 5.51
CA SER A 984 -25.60 -19.42 5.16
C SER A 984 -25.48 -20.86 4.66
N GLY A 985 -24.35 -21.23 4.05
CA GLY A 985 -24.06 -22.59 3.59
C GLY A 985 -23.62 -23.57 4.67
N LEU A 986 -23.21 -23.09 5.86
CA LEU A 986 -22.81 -23.97 6.97
C LEU A 986 -23.99 -24.84 7.42
N ALA A 987 -23.75 -26.15 7.52
CA ALA A 987 -24.81 -27.12 7.83
C ALA A 987 -25.35 -26.94 9.25
N ASN A 988 -24.50 -26.59 10.21
CA ASN A 988 -24.87 -26.54 11.62
C ASN A 988 -24.89 -25.09 12.15
N LEU A 989 -25.74 -24.84 13.15
CA LEU A 989 -25.80 -23.61 13.93
C LEU A 989 -25.72 -23.92 15.42
N ASP A 990 -24.95 -23.15 16.17
CA ASP A 990 -24.82 -23.20 17.63
C ASP A 990 -24.88 -21.77 18.18
N VAL A 991 -25.97 -21.40 18.85
CA VAL A 991 -26.18 -20.08 19.44
C VAL A 991 -26.11 -20.18 20.95
N SER A 992 -25.29 -19.33 21.56
CA SER A 992 -25.17 -19.14 23.01
C SER A 992 -25.46 -17.67 23.33
N ALA A 993 -26.65 -17.40 23.85
CA ALA A 993 -27.06 -16.09 24.30
C ALA A 993 -26.81 -15.94 25.81
N SER A 994 -26.15 -14.86 26.23
CA SER A 994 -25.82 -14.62 27.64
C SER A 994 -27.05 -14.38 28.52
N GLY A 995 -28.15 -13.89 27.95
CA GLY A 995 -29.42 -13.59 28.61
C GLY A 995 -30.62 -14.30 27.95
N ALA A 996 -31.81 -13.69 28.10
CA ALA A 996 -33.02 -14.17 27.43
C ALA A 996 -32.91 -13.97 25.90
N PHE A 997 -33.41 -14.93 25.13
CA PHE A 997 -33.28 -14.94 23.67
C PHE A 997 -34.57 -15.39 23.01
N THR A 998 -35.08 -14.60 22.07
CA THR A 998 -36.30 -14.91 21.32
C THR A 998 -36.01 -15.14 19.84
N VAL A 999 -36.41 -16.29 19.32
CA VAL A 999 -36.43 -16.57 17.88
C VAL A 999 -37.65 -15.87 17.27
N ASP A 1000 -37.43 -14.68 16.73
CA ASP A 1000 -38.44 -13.79 16.14
C ASP A 1000 -38.49 -13.86 14.60
N THR A 1001 -37.47 -14.45 13.98
CA THR A 1001 -37.41 -14.79 12.56
C THR A 1001 -37.01 -16.25 12.39
N ALA A 1002 -37.32 -16.84 11.23
CA ALA A 1002 -37.05 -18.25 10.96
C ALA A 1002 -35.54 -18.58 11.03
N VAL A 1003 -35.23 -19.69 11.69
CA VAL A 1003 -33.90 -20.31 11.74
C VAL A 1003 -33.97 -21.66 11.02
N THR A 1004 -33.31 -21.77 9.88
CA THR A 1004 -33.30 -23.00 9.07
C THR A 1004 -31.87 -23.44 8.76
N ARG A 1005 -31.57 -24.71 9.02
CA ARG A 1005 -30.26 -25.34 8.75
C ARG A 1005 -30.44 -26.77 8.23
N THR A 1006 -29.52 -27.23 7.39
CA THR A 1006 -29.53 -28.60 6.84
C THR A 1006 -28.95 -29.64 7.79
N GLY A 1007 -28.19 -29.22 8.79
CA GLY A 1007 -27.63 -30.04 9.86
C GLY A 1007 -28.27 -29.75 11.21
N THR A 1008 -27.47 -29.66 12.27
CA THR A 1008 -27.95 -29.46 13.64
C THR A 1008 -28.23 -27.99 13.95
N VAL A 1009 -29.17 -27.74 14.87
CA VAL A 1009 -29.43 -26.40 15.41
C VAL A 1009 -29.38 -26.45 16.94
N GLY A 1010 -28.40 -25.80 17.54
CA GLY A 1010 -28.28 -25.58 18.98
C GLY A 1010 -28.65 -24.13 19.32
N ILE A 1011 -29.53 -23.91 20.31
CA ILE A 1011 -29.81 -22.59 20.86
C ILE A 1011 -29.86 -22.70 22.39
N ALA A 1012 -28.96 -22.00 23.07
CA ALA A 1012 -28.90 -21.90 24.52
C ALA A 1012 -29.09 -20.44 24.95
N ALA A 1013 -30.10 -20.18 25.79
CA ALA A 1013 -30.35 -18.89 26.40
C ALA A 1013 -29.96 -18.92 27.89
N GLY A 1014 -29.19 -17.94 28.34
CA GLY A 1014 -28.91 -17.74 29.78
C GLY A 1014 -30.16 -17.33 30.57
N GLY A 1015 -31.20 -16.83 29.89
CA GLY A 1015 -32.53 -16.53 30.43
C GLY A 1015 -33.63 -17.33 29.74
N ASP A 1016 -34.82 -16.74 29.57
CA ASP A 1016 -35.93 -17.38 28.87
C ASP A 1016 -35.63 -17.56 27.37
N LEU A 1017 -36.03 -18.71 26.82
CA LEU A 1017 -35.98 -19.01 25.39
C LEU A 1017 -37.37 -18.83 24.78
N GLY A 1018 -37.53 -17.77 23.98
CA GLY A 1018 -38.78 -17.47 23.27
C GLY A 1018 -38.79 -17.97 21.83
N VAL A 1019 -39.98 -18.33 21.33
CA VAL A 1019 -40.27 -18.48 19.89
C VAL A 1019 -41.48 -17.61 19.59
N ALA A 1020 -41.27 -16.51 18.87
CA ALA A 1020 -42.34 -15.56 18.55
C ALA A 1020 -43.29 -16.14 17.48
N THR A 1021 -44.44 -15.49 17.25
CA THR A 1021 -45.43 -15.91 16.24
C THR A 1021 -44.85 -16.02 14.82
N THR A 1022 -43.85 -15.19 14.50
CA THR A 1022 -43.13 -15.18 13.21
C THR A 1022 -41.90 -16.10 13.18
N GLY A 1023 -41.47 -16.62 14.33
CA GLY A 1023 -40.31 -17.49 14.46
C GLY A 1023 -40.60 -18.95 14.13
N THR A 1024 -39.58 -19.65 13.66
CA THR A 1024 -39.53 -21.12 13.53
C THR A 1024 -38.09 -21.59 13.69
N ILE A 1025 -37.91 -22.81 14.19
CA ILE A 1025 -36.60 -23.46 14.30
C ILE A 1025 -36.66 -24.79 13.54
N LEU A 1026 -35.93 -24.88 12.44
CA LEU A 1026 -35.88 -26.05 11.56
C LEU A 1026 -34.44 -26.54 11.40
N GLY A 1027 -34.17 -27.76 11.88
CA GLY A 1027 -32.93 -28.48 11.62
C GLY A 1027 -33.13 -29.64 10.64
N GLY A 1028 -32.17 -29.89 9.76
CA GLY A 1028 -32.15 -31.11 8.96
C GLY A 1028 -31.72 -32.33 9.77
N SER A 1029 -31.00 -32.11 10.87
CA SER A 1029 -30.63 -33.10 11.89
C SER A 1029 -31.16 -32.65 13.26
N ASN A 1030 -30.48 -33.01 14.37
CA ASN A 1030 -30.97 -32.72 15.70
C ASN A 1030 -31.09 -31.22 16.00
N VAL A 1031 -32.17 -30.84 16.69
CA VAL A 1031 -32.36 -29.50 17.27
C VAL A 1031 -32.22 -29.61 18.78
N THR A 1032 -31.38 -28.79 19.40
CA THR A 1032 -31.18 -28.77 20.85
C THR A 1032 -31.41 -27.36 21.37
N LEU A 1033 -32.37 -27.21 22.27
CA LEU A 1033 -32.79 -25.94 22.83
C LEU A 1033 -32.59 -25.95 24.34
N SER A 1034 -32.15 -24.84 24.93
CA SER A 1034 -32.08 -24.69 26.38
C SER A 1034 -32.35 -23.25 26.83
N GLY A 1035 -32.94 -23.11 28.01
CA GLY A 1035 -33.25 -21.81 28.62
C GLY A 1035 -33.85 -21.98 30.02
N SER A 1036 -34.07 -20.86 30.71
CA SER A 1036 -34.72 -20.83 32.03
C SER A 1036 -36.19 -21.26 31.94
N HIS A 1037 -36.90 -20.77 30.91
CA HIS A 1037 -38.23 -21.24 30.51
C HIS A 1037 -38.35 -21.24 28.98
N LEU A 1038 -39.23 -22.08 28.43
CA LEU A 1038 -39.67 -22.00 27.04
C LEU A 1038 -40.90 -21.07 26.95
N VAL A 1039 -40.86 -20.09 26.06
CA VAL A 1039 -41.99 -19.22 25.72
C VAL A 1039 -42.34 -19.37 24.23
N ASN A 1040 -43.10 -20.41 23.89
CA ASN A 1040 -43.54 -20.69 22.53
C ASN A 1040 -44.88 -20.00 22.22
N LEU A 1041 -44.82 -18.89 21.50
CA LEU A 1041 -45.98 -18.16 20.98
C LEU A 1041 -46.33 -18.55 19.53
N ARG A 1042 -45.47 -19.30 18.85
CA ARG A 1042 -45.68 -19.75 17.46
C ARG A 1042 -46.77 -20.81 17.36
N GLY A 1043 -46.71 -21.83 18.20
CA GLY A 1043 -47.62 -22.96 18.12
C GLY A 1043 -46.92 -24.31 17.94
N ALA A 1044 -47.66 -25.30 17.44
CA ALA A 1044 -47.20 -26.68 17.29
C ALA A 1044 -46.05 -26.86 16.29
N ASP A 1045 -45.85 -25.92 15.36
CA ASP A 1045 -44.81 -25.93 14.32
C ASP A 1045 -43.57 -25.11 14.68
N ALA A 1046 -43.45 -24.69 15.95
CA ALA A 1046 -42.34 -23.86 16.42
C ALA A 1046 -40.96 -24.49 16.22
N VAL A 1047 -40.86 -25.81 16.38
CA VAL A 1047 -39.61 -26.56 16.30
C VAL A 1047 -39.83 -27.82 15.48
N ALA A 1048 -38.97 -28.04 14.49
CA ALA A 1048 -39.01 -29.21 13.64
C ALA A 1048 -37.60 -29.73 13.32
N SER A 1049 -37.52 -31.05 13.11
CA SER A 1049 -36.33 -31.73 12.61
C SER A 1049 -36.75 -32.70 11.50
N THR A 1050 -36.13 -32.61 10.31
CA THR A 1050 -36.54 -33.44 9.16
C THR A 1050 -35.85 -34.81 9.10
N GLY A 1051 -34.62 -34.92 9.64
CA GLY A 1051 -33.82 -36.15 9.66
C GLY A 1051 -33.33 -36.54 11.05
N GLY A 1052 -33.79 -35.86 12.11
CA GLY A 1052 -33.39 -36.11 13.49
C GLY A 1052 -34.54 -35.94 14.49
N ARG A 1053 -34.23 -35.31 15.62
CA ARG A 1053 -35.17 -35.05 16.72
C ARG A 1053 -34.88 -33.68 17.34
N TRP A 1054 -35.87 -33.10 18.01
CA TRP A 1054 -35.65 -31.95 18.87
C TRP A 1054 -35.63 -32.33 20.35
N LEU A 1055 -34.76 -31.66 21.10
CA LEU A 1055 -34.60 -31.77 22.54
C LEU A 1055 -34.69 -30.39 23.18
N VAL A 1056 -35.56 -30.20 24.17
CA VAL A 1056 -35.70 -28.93 24.90
C VAL A 1056 -35.32 -29.16 26.36
N TYR A 1057 -34.17 -28.64 26.77
CA TYR A 1057 -33.63 -28.75 28.12
C TYR A 1057 -34.07 -27.55 28.98
N LEU A 1058 -34.75 -27.83 30.09
CA LEU A 1058 -35.33 -26.82 30.97
C LEU A 1058 -35.07 -27.18 32.45
N PRO A 1059 -34.95 -26.21 33.38
CA PRO A 1059 -34.80 -26.48 34.81
C PRO A 1059 -35.94 -27.32 35.40
N GLY A 1060 -37.17 -27.09 34.92
CA GLY A 1060 -38.37 -27.81 35.35
C GLY A 1060 -39.55 -27.56 34.41
N SER A 1061 -40.67 -28.24 34.67
CA SER A 1061 -41.88 -28.16 33.83
C SER A 1061 -42.76 -26.95 34.10
N THR A 1062 -42.63 -26.30 35.25
CA THR A 1062 -43.42 -25.13 35.65
C THR A 1062 -42.89 -23.83 35.01
N GLY A 1063 -43.79 -22.90 34.67
CA GLY A 1063 -43.43 -21.57 34.14
C GLY A 1063 -43.24 -21.50 32.62
N ASN A 1064 -43.32 -22.64 31.91
CA ASN A 1064 -43.18 -22.70 30.46
C ASN A 1064 -44.51 -22.45 29.73
N THR A 1065 -44.45 -21.80 28.57
CA THR A 1065 -45.54 -21.71 27.59
C THR A 1065 -45.19 -22.61 26.39
N TYR A 1066 -45.78 -23.82 26.34
CA TYR A 1066 -45.42 -24.82 25.32
C TYR A 1066 -46.08 -24.62 23.95
N GLY A 1067 -47.16 -23.84 23.86
CA GLY A 1067 -47.80 -23.48 22.59
C GLY A 1067 -48.29 -24.69 21.76
N ASN A 1068 -48.72 -25.79 22.38
CA ASN A 1068 -49.08 -27.05 21.69
C ASN A 1068 -47.93 -27.73 20.92
N LEU A 1069 -46.67 -27.38 21.20
CA LEU A 1069 -45.51 -28.12 20.68
C LEU A 1069 -45.41 -29.48 21.39
N ASP A 1070 -45.98 -30.51 20.78
CA ASP A 1070 -46.08 -31.86 21.35
C ASP A 1070 -44.84 -32.72 21.01
N SER A 1071 -44.18 -33.27 22.03
CA SER A 1071 -43.08 -34.24 21.87
C SER A 1071 -43.53 -35.61 21.38
N ALA A 1072 -44.79 -35.99 21.63
CA ALA A 1072 -45.33 -37.34 21.45
C ALA A 1072 -44.49 -38.44 22.16
N ASN A 1073 -43.69 -38.08 23.15
CA ASN A 1073 -42.81 -38.96 23.90
C ASN A 1073 -42.50 -38.40 25.30
N TYR A 1074 -42.55 -39.28 26.32
CA TYR A 1074 -42.30 -38.93 27.71
C TYR A 1074 -41.02 -38.11 27.92
N ALA A 1075 -41.18 -37.00 28.65
CA ALA A 1075 -40.07 -36.18 29.10
C ALA A 1075 -39.02 -37.00 29.89
N VAL A 1076 -37.77 -36.59 29.75
CA VAL A 1076 -36.64 -37.13 30.52
C VAL A 1076 -36.42 -36.25 31.74
N TRP A 1077 -36.24 -36.85 32.91
CA TRP A 1077 -36.09 -36.12 34.18
C TRP A 1077 -34.72 -36.38 34.81
N ASN A 1078 -34.31 -35.50 35.72
CA ASN A 1078 -33.00 -35.55 36.37
C ASN A 1078 -31.84 -35.64 35.36
N TRP A 1079 -31.94 -34.84 34.30
CA TRP A 1079 -30.94 -34.79 33.24
C TRP A 1079 -30.79 -33.36 32.73
N THR A 1080 -29.57 -32.96 32.44
CA THR A 1080 -29.21 -31.64 31.90
C THR A 1080 -28.48 -31.80 30.58
N LEU A 1081 -28.31 -30.69 29.86
CA LEU A 1081 -27.50 -30.70 28.63
C LEU A 1081 -26.04 -31.12 28.91
N ALA A 1082 -25.53 -30.82 30.11
CA ALA A 1082 -24.17 -31.14 30.51
C ALA A 1082 -23.93 -32.64 30.73
N ASP A 1083 -24.98 -33.42 31.01
CA ASP A 1083 -24.88 -34.87 31.24
C ASP A 1083 -24.68 -35.68 29.94
N GLY A 1084 -24.83 -35.04 28.78
CA GLY A 1084 -24.58 -35.63 27.47
C GLY A 1084 -25.84 -36.13 26.75
N ALA A 1085 -25.64 -37.09 25.84
CA ALA A 1085 -26.67 -37.50 24.89
C ALA A 1085 -27.83 -38.27 25.53
N VAL A 1086 -29.06 -37.87 25.20
CA VAL A 1086 -30.29 -38.56 25.60
C VAL A 1086 -30.47 -39.83 24.74
N ALA A 1087 -30.29 -41.01 25.35
CA ALA A 1087 -30.33 -42.30 24.67
C ALA A 1087 -31.71 -42.67 24.07
N GLN A 1088 -32.80 -42.18 24.67
CA GLN A 1088 -34.17 -42.46 24.23
C GLN A 1088 -34.45 -41.77 22.90
N SER A 1089 -35.16 -42.41 21.95
CA SER A 1089 -35.48 -41.82 20.65
C SER A 1089 -36.65 -40.82 20.69
N GLY A 1090 -36.81 -40.06 19.60
CA GLY A 1090 -37.92 -39.12 19.41
C GLY A 1090 -37.66 -37.72 20.00
N ASN A 1091 -38.61 -36.83 19.72
CA ASN A 1091 -38.64 -35.47 20.25
C ASN A 1091 -38.91 -35.51 21.76
N ARG A 1092 -38.25 -34.67 22.57
CA ARG A 1092 -38.41 -34.71 24.04
C ARG A 1092 -38.22 -33.35 24.69
N TYR A 1093 -38.95 -33.16 25.78
CA TYR A 1093 -38.53 -32.24 26.83
C TYR A 1093 -37.60 -32.97 27.82
N VAL A 1094 -36.59 -32.27 28.31
CA VAL A 1094 -35.59 -32.78 29.25
C VAL A 1094 -35.55 -31.82 30.43
N PHE A 1095 -35.90 -32.32 31.62
CA PHE A 1095 -36.00 -31.52 32.83
C PHE A 1095 -34.88 -31.86 33.81
N ALA A 1096 -34.19 -30.82 34.29
CA ALA A 1096 -33.12 -30.96 35.28
C ALA A 1096 -33.64 -31.42 36.64
N VAL A 1097 -34.90 -31.09 36.97
CA VAL A 1097 -35.51 -31.46 38.27
C VAL A 1097 -35.70 -32.97 38.40
N GLN A 1098 -35.41 -33.49 39.59
CA GLN A 1098 -35.71 -34.86 39.98
C GLN A 1098 -37.10 -34.91 40.63
N PRO A 1099 -38.13 -35.46 39.96
CA PRO A 1099 -39.43 -35.64 40.58
C PRO A 1099 -39.32 -36.67 41.71
N THR A 1100 -39.91 -36.37 42.88
CA THR A 1100 -39.97 -37.29 44.02
C THR A 1100 -41.37 -37.85 44.13
N VAL A 1101 -41.55 -39.14 43.81
CA VAL A 1101 -42.80 -39.85 44.06
C VAL A 1101 -42.76 -40.43 45.46
N THR A 1102 -43.59 -39.91 46.35
CA THR A 1102 -43.76 -40.48 47.70
C THR A 1102 -44.92 -41.44 47.68
N ILE A 1103 -44.62 -42.74 47.80
CA ILE A 1103 -45.61 -43.80 47.96
C ILE A 1103 -45.80 -44.02 49.45
N THR A 1104 -46.93 -43.57 49.99
CA THR A 1104 -47.29 -43.88 51.38
C THR A 1104 -48.24 -45.06 51.38
N ALA A 1105 -47.84 -46.15 52.02
CA ALA A 1105 -48.77 -47.24 52.31
C ALA A 1105 -49.71 -46.77 53.42
N ASP A 1106 -51.02 -46.95 53.26
CA ASP A 1106 -51.98 -46.69 54.34
C ASP A 1106 -51.56 -47.47 55.59
N ALA A 1107 -51.36 -46.78 56.71
CA ALA A 1107 -50.98 -47.42 57.97
C ALA A 1107 -52.14 -48.27 58.49
N VAL A 1108 -52.03 -49.60 58.38
CA VAL A 1108 -53.03 -50.53 58.93
C VAL A 1108 -52.43 -51.29 60.11
N THR A 1109 -52.91 -51.01 61.33
CA THR A 1109 -52.80 -51.96 62.45
C THR A 1109 -53.66 -53.18 62.14
N LYS A 1110 -53.09 -54.39 62.24
CA LYS A 1110 -53.80 -55.66 61.99
C LYS A 1110 -53.76 -56.60 63.19
N THR A 1111 -54.80 -57.43 63.31
CA THR A 1111 -54.89 -58.54 64.25
C THR A 1111 -54.52 -59.84 63.53
N TYR A 1112 -53.87 -60.77 64.23
CA TYR A 1112 -53.40 -62.05 63.67
C TYR A 1112 -54.57 -62.89 63.12
N GLY A 1113 -54.55 -63.18 61.80
CA GLY A 1113 -55.52 -64.07 61.14
C GLY A 1113 -56.11 -63.55 59.82
N ASP A 1114 -56.00 -62.26 59.52
CA ASP A 1114 -56.61 -61.68 58.32
C ASP A 1114 -55.76 -61.86 57.04
N ALA A 1115 -56.41 -62.28 55.94
CA ALA A 1115 -55.80 -62.32 54.61
C ALA A 1115 -55.52 -60.90 54.09
N VAL A 1116 -54.34 -60.70 53.47
CA VAL A 1116 -53.91 -59.40 52.94
C VAL A 1116 -54.18 -59.30 51.44
N THR A 1117 -55.14 -58.47 51.04
CA THR A 1117 -55.12 -57.77 49.75
C THR A 1117 -54.54 -56.37 49.98
N PRO A 1118 -53.54 -55.90 49.21
CA PRO A 1118 -53.06 -54.53 49.33
C PRO A 1118 -54.19 -53.57 48.93
N THR A 1119 -54.79 -52.90 49.91
CA THR A 1119 -55.73 -51.80 49.70
C THR A 1119 -54.94 -50.50 49.67
N ALA A 1120 -54.98 -49.82 48.53
CA ALA A 1120 -54.58 -48.44 48.28
C ALA A 1120 -53.16 -48.02 48.69
N TYR A 1121 -52.35 -47.66 47.70
CA TYR A 1121 -51.24 -46.72 47.90
C TYR A 1121 -51.76 -45.31 47.58
N THR A 1122 -51.34 -44.30 48.34
CA THR A 1122 -51.46 -42.91 47.91
C THR A 1122 -50.12 -42.48 47.31
N MET A 1123 -50.15 -42.12 46.03
CA MET A 1123 -49.02 -41.43 45.39
C MET A 1123 -49.21 -39.94 45.64
N SER A 1124 -48.20 -39.32 46.26
CA SER A 1124 -48.17 -37.89 46.51
C SER A 1124 -46.82 -37.32 46.06
N GLY A 1125 -46.81 -36.07 45.60
CA GLY A 1125 -45.62 -35.46 44.99
C GLY A 1125 -45.41 -35.82 43.51
N GLU A 1126 -46.38 -36.45 42.85
CA GLU A 1126 -46.35 -36.61 41.40
C GLU A 1126 -46.40 -35.23 40.71
N THR A 1127 -45.35 -34.92 39.95
CA THR A 1127 -45.41 -33.81 39.01
C THR A 1127 -46.27 -34.26 37.83
N ALA A 1128 -47.47 -33.69 37.69
CA ALA A 1128 -48.31 -33.97 36.51
C ALA A 1128 -47.50 -33.69 35.23
N GLY A 1129 -47.61 -34.58 34.24
CA GLY A 1129 -47.00 -34.37 32.93
C GLY A 1129 -47.44 -33.01 32.38
N ALA A 1130 -46.49 -32.19 31.92
CA ALA A 1130 -46.84 -30.92 31.30
C ALA A 1130 -47.65 -31.21 30.02
N ALA A 1131 -48.78 -30.53 29.84
CA ALA A 1131 -49.61 -30.69 28.65
C ALA A 1131 -48.80 -30.29 27.40
N GLY A 1132 -48.69 -31.20 26.43
CA GLY A 1132 -47.79 -31.05 25.28
C GLY A 1132 -46.34 -31.48 25.52
N ALA A 1133 -45.97 -31.91 26.74
CA ALA A 1133 -44.67 -32.51 27.05
C ALA A 1133 -44.78 -34.01 27.36
N TYR A 1134 -45.81 -34.65 26.78
CA TYR A 1134 -46.24 -36.02 27.07
C TYR A 1134 -45.32 -37.08 26.46
#